data_AF-A0A8X8AC36-F1
#
_entry.id   AF-A0A8X8AC36-F1
#
_cell.length_a   1.000
_cell.length_b   1.000
_cell.length_c   1.000
_cell.angle_alpha   90.00
_cell.angle_beta   90.00
_cell.angle_gamma   90.00
#
_symmetry.space_group_name_H-M   'P 1'
#
loop_
_entity.id
_entity.type
_entity.pdbx_description
1 polymer ?
#
loop_
_entity_poly.entity_id
_entity_poly.type
_entity_poly.pdbx_seq_one_letter_code
_entity_poly.pdbx_strand_id
1 'polypeptide(L)'
;MGSGVEHVSMDQTAFGIDSAEKRLNELGYKQELRREMTFFKTLAITFSSMAVFTGTPLYGPSLRYAGPASLIWGWVVVTFFTWFVGIAMAEICSSFPTTGSLYFWAAHLAGPKWGPLASWCCAWLETIGAVSGIGGQVIGGVAVIVILPLMAQETQSASFVFTHFETSPEATGISSKPYAVILSVLLSNYCLYGYDTAAHLTEETKGADRTGPAAILSSIGIISVFGWAYYLALTFSIRDFNYLYDVNNETAGALVPAHIIYDAFHGRYHNSTGAVYALSRDNGIPFSPIWRRIHPKYKVPTNAVWLCATISIILGLPILKLDVVFTAIISINTIGWVGGYAFPIFARLVMAEKNFKPGPFYLGRARRPIYLVAFLWICYTCSAFLLPTLYPIQWKTFNYAPIAIGIFLTLIMLWWAFDARKWFKGPVRNIDLRNGHGDDQYCRSVSLANLRAALSIEMKNRQPSILYSSRGFLCPKLLTFTCQGSQMTSGYDLTIPQPPKNMEACIQTTAAYNLILHLATYRVEHVSMDQTAFGIDSAEKRLNELGYKQELRREMTFFKTLAITFSSMAVFIGTPLYGPSLRYAGPASLIWGWVVVTFFTWFVGIAMAEICSSFPTTGSLYFWAAHLAGPKWGPFASWCCAWLETIGAVSGIGAQAYSGAQALQMIIFLATGNNKGGGYFASRGVFLCMYIGFTITWAVLNSFALQVIAFLGIISIWWQVIGGLAVIVMLPLVAPHTQSASFVFTHFETSPETTGISSKPYAVILSVLLSNYCLYGYDTAAHLTEETRGADRTGPAAILSSIGIISVMGWAYYLALTFSIQDFNYLYDVNNETAGALVPAQIIFDAFHGRYHNSTGAVVFLCIIWGSFFFCGLSVTAGAARVVYALSRDNGIPFSPIWRRIHPKYKVPTNAVWLCAAISIILGLPILKLDVIFTAIVSISTIGWVGGYSVPIFARLVMAEKNFKPGPFYLGRARRPICLVAFLWICYTCSVFLLPTLYPIQWKTFNYAPIAVGMFFTLIMLWWAFDARKWFKGPVRNIDLRNGRI
;
A
#
# COMPACT_ATOMS: atom_id res chain seq x y z
N MET A 1 -21.63 39.38 -45.62
CA MET A 1 -21.07 39.93 -44.37
C MET A 1 -21.80 39.27 -43.23
N GLY A 2 -21.11 38.34 -42.55
CA GLY A 2 -21.67 37.59 -41.43
C GLY A 2 -21.43 38.32 -40.11
N SER A 3 -22.40 38.27 -39.22
CA SER A 3 -22.25 38.60 -37.81
C SER A 3 -22.38 37.28 -37.03
N GLY A 4 -21.25 36.86 -36.45
CA GLY A 4 -21.14 35.67 -35.63
C GLY A 4 -21.86 35.86 -34.31
N VAL A 5 -22.80 34.96 -34.03
CA VAL A 5 -23.31 34.72 -32.68
C VAL A 5 -22.39 33.66 -32.06
N GLU A 6 -21.50 34.09 -31.18
CA GLU A 6 -20.71 33.18 -30.34
C GLU A 6 -21.67 32.38 -29.46
N HIS A 7 -21.71 31.07 -29.68
CA HIS A 7 -22.27 30.12 -28.72
C HIS A 7 -21.40 30.14 -27.46
N VAL A 8 -21.80 30.93 -26.47
CA VAL A 8 -21.31 30.82 -25.10
C VAL A 8 -21.76 29.45 -24.58
N SER A 9 -20.84 28.49 -24.55
CA SER A 9 -21.03 27.22 -23.84
C SER A 9 -21.19 27.53 -22.35
N MET A 10 -22.41 27.43 -21.83
CA MET A 10 -22.67 27.40 -20.40
C MET A 10 -21.92 26.21 -19.79
N ASP A 11 -20.99 26.53 -18.89
CA ASP A 11 -20.26 25.57 -18.09
C ASP A 11 -21.25 24.85 -17.14
N GLN A 12 -21.77 23.69 -17.57
CA GLN A 12 -22.76 22.88 -16.83
C GLN A 12 -22.14 22.06 -15.69
N THR A 13 -21.15 22.61 -14.99
CA THR A 13 -20.54 22.01 -13.78
C THR A 13 -21.24 22.42 -12.49
N ALA A 14 -22.37 23.14 -12.57
CA ALA A 14 -23.10 23.66 -11.40
C ALA A 14 -24.19 22.73 -10.84
N PHE A 15 -24.51 21.59 -11.47
CA PHE A 15 -25.44 20.59 -10.95
C PHE A 15 -24.78 19.21 -10.94
N GLY A 16 -24.42 18.73 -9.74
CA GLY A 16 -23.54 17.58 -9.51
C GLY A 16 -24.14 16.21 -9.84
N ILE A 17 -24.28 15.87 -11.13
CA ILE A 17 -24.47 14.50 -11.62
C ILE A 17 -23.22 14.12 -12.41
N ASP A 18 -22.54 13.04 -12.03
CA ASP A 18 -21.35 12.50 -12.73
C ASP A 18 -21.73 12.11 -14.18
N SER A 19 -20.88 12.38 -15.18
CA SER A 19 -21.20 12.10 -16.59
C SER A 19 -21.50 10.61 -16.83
N ALA A 20 -20.84 9.74 -16.06
CA ALA A 20 -21.07 8.30 -16.08
C ALA A 20 -22.36 7.89 -15.35
N GLU A 21 -22.84 8.66 -14.37
CA GLU A 21 -24.14 8.44 -13.73
C GLU A 21 -25.29 8.86 -14.67
N LYS A 22 -25.13 9.99 -15.37
CA LYS A 22 -26.05 10.38 -16.45
C LYS A 22 -26.15 9.30 -17.52
N ARG A 23 -25.01 8.73 -17.94
CA ARG A 23 -24.97 7.66 -18.94
C ARG A 23 -25.58 6.34 -18.45
N LEU A 24 -25.42 6.00 -17.17
CA LEU A 24 -26.09 4.85 -16.54
C LEU A 24 -27.61 5.03 -16.52
N ASN A 25 -28.08 6.23 -16.17
CA ASN A 25 -29.51 6.57 -16.16
C ASN A 25 -30.11 6.54 -17.58
N GLU A 26 -29.38 7.02 -18.59
CA GLU A 26 -29.78 6.91 -20.01
C GLU A 26 -29.93 5.46 -20.50
N LEU A 27 -29.25 4.51 -19.85
CA LEU A 27 -29.37 3.07 -20.12
C LEU A 27 -30.54 2.41 -19.37
N GLY A 28 -31.26 3.17 -18.52
CA GLY A 28 -32.41 2.70 -17.76
C GLY A 28 -32.08 2.06 -16.41
N TYR A 29 -30.89 2.32 -15.86
CA TYR A 29 -30.44 1.81 -14.56
C TYR A 29 -30.26 2.91 -13.54
N LYS A 30 -30.65 2.62 -12.30
CA LYS A 30 -30.36 3.47 -11.14
C LYS A 30 -29.05 3.02 -10.51
N GLN A 31 -28.22 3.99 -10.12
CA GLN A 31 -27.00 3.76 -9.35
C GLN A 31 -27.34 3.15 -7.98
N GLU A 32 -26.95 1.89 -7.74
CA GLU A 32 -27.20 1.17 -6.48
C GLU A 32 -25.93 0.95 -5.62
N LEU A 33 -24.76 0.86 -6.28
CA LEU A 33 -23.45 0.70 -5.65
C LEU A 33 -22.77 2.05 -5.39
N ARG A 34 -21.83 2.11 -4.43
CA ARG A 34 -21.14 3.37 -4.07
C ARG A 34 -19.95 3.65 -4.99
N ARG A 35 -19.93 4.83 -5.63
CA ARG A 35 -18.81 5.31 -6.46
C ARG A 35 -17.62 5.81 -5.63
N GLU A 36 -16.88 4.88 -5.04
CA GLU A 36 -15.69 5.17 -4.21
C GLU A 36 -14.35 4.71 -4.84
N MET A 37 -14.40 3.93 -5.93
CA MET A 37 -13.22 3.43 -6.62
C MET A 37 -12.60 4.47 -7.55
N THR A 38 -11.32 4.75 -7.36
CA THR A 38 -10.50 5.60 -8.24
C THR A 38 -9.84 4.75 -9.32
N PHE A 39 -9.26 5.40 -10.34
CA PHE A 39 -8.47 4.72 -11.38
C PHE A 39 -7.47 3.72 -10.82
N PHE A 40 -6.67 4.12 -9.83
CA PHE A 40 -5.65 3.24 -9.24
C PHE A 40 -6.24 2.08 -8.43
N LYS A 41 -7.36 2.29 -7.71
CA LYS A 41 -8.03 1.19 -7.02
C LYS A 41 -8.57 0.16 -8.02
N THR A 42 -9.19 0.66 -9.09
CA THR A 42 -9.72 -0.17 -10.19
C THR A 42 -8.58 -0.93 -10.87
N LEU A 43 -7.52 -0.23 -11.26
CA LEU A 43 -6.31 -0.82 -11.86
C LEU A 43 -5.65 -1.86 -10.95
N ALA A 44 -5.51 -1.60 -9.66
CA ALA A 44 -4.90 -2.54 -8.72
C ALA A 44 -5.72 -3.82 -8.59
N ILE A 45 -7.05 -3.69 -8.52
CA ILE A 45 -7.97 -4.82 -8.44
C ILE A 45 -7.92 -5.62 -9.75
N THR A 46 -7.95 -4.94 -10.89
CA THR A 46 -7.86 -5.54 -12.23
C THR A 46 -6.50 -6.15 -12.53
N PHE A 47 -5.41 -5.61 -11.98
CA PHE A 47 -4.08 -6.22 -12.08
C PHE A 47 -3.98 -7.47 -11.20
N SER A 48 -4.58 -7.43 -10.01
CA SER A 48 -4.58 -8.56 -9.06
C SER A 48 -5.44 -9.75 -9.55
N SER A 49 -6.41 -9.51 -10.44
CA SER A 49 -7.17 -10.58 -11.09
C SER A 49 -6.42 -11.27 -12.24
N MET A 50 -5.33 -10.68 -12.75
CA MET A 50 -4.52 -11.27 -13.81
C MET A 50 -3.52 -12.29 -13.25
N ALA A 51 -3.47 -13.46 -13.88
CA ALA A 51 -3.01 -14.72 -13.29
C ALA A 51 -1.50 -15.01 -13.46
N VAL A 52 -0.62 -14.00 -13.46
CA VAL A 52 0.83 -14.20 -13.77
C VAL A 52 1.51 -15.21 -12.85
N PHE A 53 1.28 -15.15 -11.55
CA PHE A 53 1.91 -16.06 -10.59
C PHE A 53 1.16 -17.38 -10.42
N THR A 54 -0.15 -17.34 -10.60
CA THR A 54 -1.02 -18.50 -10.49
C THR A 54 -0.88 -19.42 -11.70
N GLY A 55 -0.26 -18.94 -12.79
CA GLY A 55 0.16 -19.72 -13.93
C GLY A 55 1.45 -20.52 -13.73
N THR A 56 2.23 -20.28 -12.66
CA THR A 56 3.51 -20.97 -12.42
C THR A 56 3.44 -22.51 -12.44
N PRO A 57 2.34 -23.17 -12.02
CA PRO A 57 2.19 -24.62 -12.22
C PRO A 57 2.18 -25.08 -13.70
N LEU A 58 1.78 -24.23 -14.65
CA LEU A 58 1.83 -24.51 -16.10
C LEU A 58 3.23 -24.26 -16.70
N TYR A 59 4.14 -23.64 -15.95
CA TYR A 59 5.47 -23.30 -16.42
C TYR A 59 6.29 -24.54 -16.80
N GLY A 60 6.32 -25.55 -15.94
CA GLY A 60 6.98 -26.84 -16.21
C GLY A 60 6.44 -27.50 -17.49
N PRO A 61 5.13 -27.78 -17.59
CA PRO A 61 4.50 -28.31 -18.80
C PRO A 61 4.80 -27.49 -20.08
N SER A 62 4.73 -26.16 -20.01
CA SER A 62 5.02 -25.28 -21.15
C SER A 62 6.45 -25.40 -21.66
N LEU A 63 7.44 -25.58 -20.77
CA LEU A 63 8.81 -25.88 -21.16
C LEU A 63 8.93 -27.24 -21.87
N ARG A 64 8.21 -28.27 -21.42
CA ARG A 64 8.26 -29.61 -22.02
C ARG A 64 7.71 -29.67 -23.44
N TYR A 65 6.80 -28.76 -23.79
CA TYR A 65 6.20 -28.72 -25.12
C TYR A 65 7.18 -28.24 -26.18
N ALA A 66 7.76 -27.05 -26.03
CA ALA A 66 8.55 -26.43 -27.09
C ALA A 66 9.76 -25.60 -26.61
N GLY A 67 10.19 -25.84 -25.36
CA GLY A 67 11.39 -25.23 -24.79
C GLY A 67 11.24 -23.76 -24.37
N PRO A 68 12.32 -23.15 -23.87
CA PRO A 68 12.31 -21.80 -23.31
C PRO A 68 12.04 -20.69 -24.34
N ALA A 69 12.52 -20.85 -25.58
CA ALA A 69 12.33 -19.86 -26.63
C ALA A 69 10.85 -19.66 -26.98
N SER A 70 10.06 -20.74 -27.04
CA SER A 70 8.63 -20.64 -27.35
C SER A 70 7.84 -19.99 -26.23
N LEU A 71 8.27 -20.15 -24.97
CA LEU A 71 7.63 -19.55 -23.79
C LEU A 71 7.83 -18.02 -23.81
N ILE A 72 9.06 -17.57 -24.06
CA ILE A 72 9.44 -16.15 -24.04
C ILE A 72 8.85 -15.40 -25.24
N TRP A 73 9.01 -15.93 -26.46
CA TRP A 73 8.46 -15.30 -27.65
C TRP A 73 6.95 -15.49 -27.74
N GLY A 74 6.44 -16.63 -27.27
CA GLY A 74 5.01 -16.88 -27.15
C GLY A 74 4.31 -15.86 -26.26
N TRP A 75 4.94 -15.41 -25.18
CA TRP A 75 4.40 -14.33 -24.35
C TRP A 75 4.23 -13.01 -25.11
N VAL A 76 5.20 -12.63 -25.94
CA VAL A 76 5.15 -11.41 -26.77
C VAL A 76 4.03 -11.52 -27.81
N VAL A 77 3.90 -12.69 -28.45
CA VAL A 77 2.83 -12.96 -29.43
C VAL A 77 1.46 -12.91 -28.78
N VAL A 78 1.26 -13.59 -27.65
CA VAL A 78 -0.01 -13.58 -26.91
C VAL A 78 -0.35 -12.17 -26.42
N THR A 79 0.64 -11.43 -25.92
CA THR A 79 0.49 -10.02 -25.53
C THR A 79 -0.04 -9.19 -26.69
N PHE A 80 0.58 -9.30 -27.87
CA PHE A 80 0.21 -8.54 -29.06
C PHE A 80 -1.26 -8.78 -29.44
N PHE A 81 -1.71 -10.04 -29.48
CA PHE A 81 -3.10 -10.35 -29.81
C PHE A 81 -4.09 -9.98 -28.69
N THR A 82 -3.68 -10.07 -27.43
CA THR A 82 -4.48 -9.68 -26.27
C THR A 82 -4.80 -8.18 -26.28
N TRP A 83 -3.89 -7.33 -26.78
CA TRP A 83 -4.15 -5.91 -26.97
C TRP A 83 -5.36 -5.64 -27.88
N PHE A 84 -5.59 -6.44 -28.93
CA PHE A 84 -6.76 -6.27 -29.79
C PHE A 84 -8.06 -6.56 -29.04
N VAL A 85 -8.08 -7.60 -28.20
CA VAL A 85 -9.23 -7.92 -27.35
C VAL A 85 -9.46 -6.82 -26.30
N GLY A 86 -8.40 -6.35 -25.64
CA GLY A 86 -8.46 -5.27 -24.67
C GLY A 86 -8.94 -3.95 -25.25
N ILE A 87 -8.48 -3.59 -26.45
CA ILE A 87 -8.90 -2.36 -27.16
C ILE A 87 -10.38 -2.45 -27.57
N ALA A 88 -10.85 -3.60 -28.07
CA ALA A 88 -12.26 -3.82 -28.37
C ALA A 88 -13.13 -3.69 -27.10
N MET A 89 -12.71 -4.33 -26.00
CA MET A 89 -13.40 -4.27 -24.72
C MET A 89 -13.42 -2.86 -24.11
N ALA A 90 -12.33 -2.11 -24.24
CA ALA A 90 -12.22 -0.73 -23.79
C ALA A 90 -13.20 0.21 -24.52
N GLU A 91 -13.43 0.02 -25.82
CA GLU A 91 -14.43 0.79 -26.57
C GLU A 91 -15.85 0.52 -26.06
N ILE A 92 -16.21 -0.76 -25.88
CA ILE A 92 -17.54 -1.14 -25.38
C ILE A 92 -17.74 -0.63 -23.95
N CYS A 93 -16.73 -0.76 -23.08
CA CYS A 93 -16.75 -0.28 -21.70
C CYS A 93 -16.93 1.24 -21.62
N SER A 94 -16.30 2.00 -22.53
CA SER A 94 -16.43 3.45 -22.59
C SER A 94 -17.85 3.87 -22.96
N SER A 95 -18.51 3.07 -23.81
CA SER A 95 -19.88 3.32 -24.23
C SER A 95 -20.95 2.88 -23.23
N PHE A 96 -20.69 1.81 -22.46
CA PHE A 96 -21.66 1.17 -21.57
C PHE A 96 -21.04 0.80 -20.19
N PRO A 97 -20.80 1.78 -19.30
CA PRO A 97 -20.18 1.53 -18.00
C PRO A 97 -21.21 1.03 -16.96
N THR A 98 -21.56 -0.26 -17.03
CA THR A 98 -22.56 -0.93 -16.15
C THR A 98 -21.96 -2.13 -15.41
N THR A 99 -22.36 -2.43 -14.17
CA THR A 99 -21.87 -3.62 -13.43
C THR A 99 -22.36 -4.92 -14.08
N GLY A 100 -21.51 -5.97 -14.11
CA GLY A 100 -21.79 -7.21 -14.86
C GLY A 100 -21.78 -6.96 -16.36
N SER A 101 -20.82 -6.15 -16.82
CA SER A 101 -20.90 -5.38 -18.05
C SER A 101 -20.98 -6.25 -19.31
N LEU A 102 -20.23 -7.35 -19.38
CA LEU A 102 -20.17 -8.28 -20.51
C LEU A 102 -21.54 -8.89 -20.85
N TYR A 103 -22.25 -9.36 -19.82
CA TYR A 103 -23.64 -9.84 -19.92
C TYR A 103 -24.58 -8.78 -20.52
N PHE A 104 -24.49 -7.55 -20.01
CA PHE A 104 -25.30 -6.43 -20.50
C PHE A 104 -24.93 -6.04 -21.95
N TRP A 105 -23.63 -6.01 -22.27
CA TRP A 105 -23.12 -5.70 -23.60
C TRP A 105 -23.58 -6.74 -24.62
N ALA A 106 -23.51 -8.03 -24.28
CA ALA A 106 -24.00 -9.11 -25.14
C ALA A 106 -25.50 -8.97 -25.42
N ALA A 107 -26.31 -8.64 -24.41
CA ALA A 107 -27.74 -8.40 -24.60
C ALA A 107 -28.04 -7.22 -25.51
N HIS A 108 -27.35 -6.10 -25.28
CA HIS A 108 -27.64 -4.83 -25.95
C HIS A 108 -27.14 -4.81 -27.39
N LEU A 109 -25.94 -5.36 -27.63
CA LEU A 109 -25.30 -5.36 -28.96
C LEU A 109 -25.92 -6.40 -29.90
N ALA A 110 -26.42 -7.54 -29.39
CA ALA A 110 -27.06 -8.57 -30.20
C ALA A 110 -28.51 -8.23 -30.62
N GLY A 111 -29.06 -7.13 -30.10
CA GLY A 111 -30.41 -6.65 -30.41
C GLY A 111 -31.53 -7.47 -29.75
N PRO A 112 -32.80 -7.05 -29.91
CA PRO A 112 -33.93 -7.61 -29.15
C PRO A 112 -34.25 -9.08 -29.47
N LYS A 113 -33.86 -9.58 -30.65
CA LYS A 113 -34.11 -10.96 -31.07
C LYS A 113 -33.13 -11.97 -30.46
N TRP A 114 -31.84 -11.62 -30.41
CA TRP A 114 -30.77 -12.52 -29.96
C TRP A 114 -30.18 -12.15 -28.60
N GLY A 115 -30.48 -10.96 -28.09
CA GLY A 115 -29.98 -10.43 -26.82
C GLY A 115 -30.22 -11.33 -25.60
N PRO A 116 -31.42 -11.88 -25.38
CA PRO A 116 -31.67 -12.78 -24.26
C PRO A 116 -30.81 -14.04 -24.30
N LEU A 117 -30.61 -14.65 -25.47
CA LEU A 117 -29.78 -15.85 -25.62
C LEU A 117 -28.28 -15.53 -25.51
N ALA A 118 -27.81 -14.47 -26.17
CA ALA A 118 -26.40 -14.06 -26.13
C ALA A 118 -25.95 -13.72 -24.70
N SER A 119 -26.81 -13.02 -23.95
CA SER A 119 -26.56 -12.67 -22.57
C SER A 119 -26.65 -13.89 -21.64
N TRP A 120 -27.61 -14.80 -21.86
CA TRP A 120 -27.69 -16.07 -21.15
C TRP A 120 -26.39 -16.89 -21.26
N CYS A 121 -25.90 -17.10 -22.49
CA CYS A 121 -24.65 -17.84 -22.71
C CYS A 121 -23.43 -17.13 -22.12
N CYS A 122 -23.33 -15.80 -22.28
CA CYS A 122 -22.23 -14.98 -21.75
C CYS A 122 -22.13 -15.10 -20.22
N ALA A 123 -23.25 -14.92 -19.51
CA ALA A 123 -23.25 -14.93 -18.05
C ALA A 123 -22.93 -16.30 -17.46
N TRP A 124 -23.41 -17.39 -18.07
CA TRP A 124 -23.11 -18.73 -17.58
C TRP A 124 -21.67 -19.15 -17.85
N LEU A 125 -21.08 -18.74 -18.97
CA LEU A 125 -19.66 -18.93 -19.27
C LEU A 125 -18.77 -18.15 -18.29
N GLU A 126 -19.11 -16.90 -18.00
CA GLU A 126 -18.42 -16.12 -16.96
C GLU A 126 -18.56 -16.74 -15.58
N THR A 127 -19.73 -17.30 -15.24
CA THR A 127 -19.99 -17.92 -13.94
C THR A 127 -19.16 -19.19 -13.75
N ILE A 128 -19.09 -20.08 -14.73
CA ILE A 128 -18.24 -21.29 -14.63
C ILE A 128 -16.76 -20.93 -14.58
N GLY A 129 -16.36 -19.90 -15.33
CA GLY A 129 -15.02 -19.34 -15.27
C GLY A 129 -14.69 -18.78 -13.88
N ALA A 130 -15.58 -17.97 -13.31
CA ALA A 130 -15.41 -17.37 -11.98
C ALA A 130 -15.28 -18.42 -10.88
N VAL A 131 -16.12 -19.46 -10.92
CA VAL A 131 -16.16 -20.54 -9.93
C VAL A 131 -14.91 -21.43 -10.01
N SER A 132 -14.40 -21.70 -11.21
CA SER A 132 -13.17 -22.49 -11.41
C SER A 132 -11.89 -21.69 -11.10
N GLY A 133 -11.88 -20.37 -11.32
CA GLY A 133 -10.73 -19.50 -11.06
C GLY A 133 -10.39 -19.29 -9.58
N ILE A 134 -11.38 -19.25 -8.69
CA ILE A 134 -11.16 -19.05 -7.23
C ILE A 134 -10.37 -20.22 -6.61
N GLY A 135 -10.47 -21.43 -7.16
CA GLY A 135 -9.70 -22.60 -6.67
C GLY A 135 -8.21 -22.59 -7.04
N GLY A 136 -7.81 -21.85 -8.08
CA GLY A 136 -6.43 -21.84 -8.60
C GLY A 136 -5.64 -20.56 -8.33
N GLN A 137 -6.28 -19.51 -7.83
CA GLN A 137 -5.65 -18.19 -7.73
C GLN A 137 -5.10 -17.89 -6.35
N VAL A 138 -3.95 -18.48 -6.02
CA VAL A 138 -3.07 -17.84 -5.05
C VAL A 138 -1.60 -18.03 -5.33
N ILE A 139 -0.86 -16.92 -5.22
CA ILE A 139 0.52 -16.70 -4.75
C ILE A 139 1.04 -15.46 -5.51
N GLY A 140 1.84 -14.61 -4.89
CA GLY A 140 2.37 -13.37 -5.50
C GLY A 140 3.89 -13.42 -5.73
N GLY A 141 4.45 -12.38 -6.37
CA GLY A 141 5.91 -12.20 -6.42
C GLY A 141 6.48 -11.07 -7.29
N VAL A 142 6.45 -9.81 -6.82
CA VAL A 142 7.35 -8.75 -7.37
C VAL A 142 8.82 -9.01 -6.97
N ALA A 143 9.06 -9.76 -5.89
CA ALA A 143 10.38 -10.12 -5.40
C ALA A 143 11.17 -11.05 -6.36
N VAL A 144 10.49 -11.86 -7.17
CA VAL A 144 11.12 -12.94 -7.95
C VAL A 144 11.86 -12.42 -9.20
N ILE A 145 11.38 -11.34 -9.82
CA ILE A 145 11.92 -10.80 -11.09
C ILE A 145 13.37 -10.34 -10.95
N VAL A 146 13.71 -9.79 -9.78
CA VAL A 146 15.04 -9.21 -9.52
C VAL A 146 15.92 -10.22 -8.78
N ILE A 147 15.35 -10.96 -7.83
CA ILE A 147 16.13 -11.79 -6.91
C ILE A 147 16.51 -13.13 -7.54
N LEU A 148 15.62 -13.78 -8.31
CA LEU A 148 15.87 -15.13 -8.82
C LEU A 148 17.05 -15.21 -9.81
N PRO A 149 17.18 -14.31 -10.81
CA PRO A 149 18.32 -14.34 -11.73
C PRO A 149 19.65 -13.96 -11.07
N LEU A 150 19.59 -13.13 -10.03
CA LEU A 150 20.77 -12.72 -9.25
C LEU A 150 21.22 -13.80 -8.26
N MET A 151 20.33 -14.75 -7.92
CA MET A 151 20.61 -15.86 -7.00
C MET A 151 21.01 -17.17 -7.70
N ALA A 152 20.76 -17.31 -9.00
CA ALA A 152 21.19 -18.49 -9.75
C ALA A 152 22.71 -18.48 -9.93
N GLN A 153 23.41 -19.42 -9.29
CA GLN A 153 24.88 -19.52 -9.29
C GLN A 153 25.47 -19.69 -10.70
N GLU A 154 24.71 -20.28 -11.64
CA GLU A 154 25.02 -20.34 -13.07
C GLU A 154 23.73 -20.12 -13.86
N THR A 155 23.73 -19.11 -14.73
CA THR A 155 22.58 -18.77 -15.59
C THR A 155 22.73 -19.37 -16.97
N GLN A 156 21.63 -19.80 -17.57
CA GLN A 156 21.60 -20.24 -18.96
C GLN A 156 22.00 -19.09 -19.90
N SER A 157 22.76 -19.39 -20.95
CA SER A 157 23.20 -18.36 -21.89
C SER A 157 21.98 -17.69 -22.56
N ALA A 158 22.06 -16.38 -22.80
CA ALA A 158 20.99 -15.66 -23.52
C ALA A 158 20.72 -16.31 -24.89
N SER A 159 21.76 -16.81 -25.56
CA SER A 159 21.62 -17.58 -26.81
C SER A 159 20.71 -18.79 -26.61
N PHE A 160 20.97 -19.62 -25.59
CA PHE A 160 20.15 -20.78 -25.28
C PHE A 160 18.70 -20.39 -24.94
N VAL A 161 18.50 -19.40 -24.06
CA VAL A 161 17.15 -19.01 -23.61
C VAL A 161 16.29 -18.42 -24.76
N PHE A 162 16.88 -17.62 -25.65
CA PHE A 162 16.14 -16.98 -26.74
C PHE A 162 16.05 -17.79 -28.04
N THR A 163 16.88 -18.83 -28.21
CA THR A 163 16.97 -19.59 -29.48
C THR A 163 16.76 -21.10 -29.33
N HIS A 164 16.87 -21.67 -28.12
CA HIS A 164 16.76 -23.12 -27.92
C HIS A 164 15.29 -23.56 -27.98
N PHE A 165 14.97 -24.26 -29.07
CA PHE A 165 13.66 -24.83 -29.35
C PHE A 165 13.79 -26.34 -29.41
N GLU A 166 13.27 -27.03 -28.40
CA GLU A 166 13.35 -28.48 -28.30
C GLU A 166 12.03 -29.02 -27.78
N THR A 167 11.45 -29.96 -28.51
CA THR A 167 10.27 -30.71 -28.09
C THR A 167 10.75 -31.94 -27.34
N SER A 168 10.10 -32.34 -26.24
CA SER A 168 10.39 -33.61 -25.55
C SER A 168 9.29 -34.65 -25.81
N PRO A 169 9.36 -35.42 -26.93
CA PRO A 169 8.42 -36.51 -27.21
C PRO A 169 8.41 -37.59 -26.14
N GLU A 170 9.52 -37.83 -25.45
CA GLU A 170 9.65 -38.85 -24.41
C GLU A 170 8.86 -38.49 -23.14
N ALA A 171 8.81 -37.20 -22.77
CA ALA A 171 8.07 -36.74 -21.59
C ALA A 171 6.59 -36.43 -21.88
N THR A 172 6.23 -36.09 -23.13
CA THR A 172 4.88 -35.61 -23.48
C THR A 172 4.11 -36.53 -24.45
N GLY A 173 4.80 -37.42 -25.16
CA GLY A 173 4.24 -38.25 -26.22
C GLY A 173 3.91 -37.49 -27.52
N ILE A 174 4.27 -36.21 -27.63
CA ILE A 174 3.91 -35.34 -28.75
C ILE A 174 5.10 -35.24 -29.73
N SER A 175 4.92 -35.75 -30.94
CA SER A 175 5.94 -35.69 -32.01
C SER A 175 5.75 -34.52 -32.99
N SER A 176 4.56 -33.90 -33.00
CA SER A 176 4.23 -32.80 -33.92
C SER A 176 4.72 -31.45 -33.40
N LYS A 177 5.73 -30.87 -34.06
CA LYS A 177 6.29 -29.54 -33.71
C LYS A 177 5.23 -28.41 -33.74
N PRO A 178 4.36 -28.29 -34.77
CA PRO A 178 3.33 -27.25 -34.78
C PRO A 178 2.35 -27.37 -33.60
N TYR A 179 2.00 -28.60 -33.21
CA TYR A 179 1.11 -28.87 -32.09
C TYR A 179 1.75 -28.52 -30.74
N ALA A 180 3.03 -28.87 -30.58
CA ALA A 180 3.83 -28.50 -29.42
C ALA A 180 3.94 -26.97 -29.24
N VAL A 181 4.12 -26.20 -30.31
CA VAL A 181 4.12 -24.73 -30.24
C VAL A 181 2.80 -24.19 -29.72
N ILE A 182 1.67 -24.70 -30.22
CA ILE A 182 0.32 -24.28 -29.80
C ILE A 182 0.10 -24.55 -28.30
N LEU A 183 0.58 -25.68 -27.78
CA LEU A 183 0.46 -26.00 -26.35
C LEU A 183 1.41 -25.18 -25.48
N SER A 184 2.59 -24.81 -25.99
CA SER A 184 3.58 -24.04 -25.22
C SER A 184 3.10 -22.64 -24.82
N VAL A 185 2.20 -22.03 -25.59
CA VAL A 185 1.64 -20.69 -25.32
C VAL A 185 0.42 -20.70 -24.38
N LEU A 186 0.00 -21.87 -23.86
CA LEU A 186 -1.11 -21.97 -22.92
C LEU A 186 -0.86 -21.20 -21.62
N LEU A 187 0.37 -21.26 -21.09
CA LEU A 187 0.78 -20.49 -19.92
C LEU A 187 0.54 -18.98 -20.11
N SER A 188 1.06 -18.43 -21.21
CA SER A 188 0.95 -17.01 -21.53
C SER A 188 -0.50 -16.60 -21.72
N ASN A 189 -1.30 -17.44 -22.40
CA ASN A 189 -2.74 -17.20 -22.55
C ASN A 189 -3.47 -17.23 -21.20
N TYR A 190 -3.09 -18.13 -20.29
CA TYR A 190 -3.66 -18.19 -18.95
C TYR A 190 -3.36 -16.94 -18.12
N CYS A 191 -2.13 -16.43 -18.23
CA CYS A 191 -1.68 -15.30 -17.42
C CYS A 191 -2.21 -13.94 -17.92
N LEU A 192 -2.59 -13.83 -19.20
CA LEU A 192 -2.91 -12.57 -19.87
C LEU A 192 -4.42 -12.31 -20.05
N TYR A 193 -5.29 -12.94 -19.25
CA TYR A 193 -6.71 -12.60 -19.15
C TYR A 193 -7.09 -12.05 -17.76
N GLY A 194 -8.32 -11.57 -17.59
CA GLY A 194 -8.85 -11.07 -16.31
C GLY A 194 -8.89 -9.54 -16.17
N TYR A 195 -8.48 -8.82 -17.22
CA TYR A 195 -8.52 -7.36 -17.33
C TYR A 195 -9.96 -6.79 -17.41
N ASP A 196 -10.95 -7.61 -17.75
CA ASP A 196 -12.37 -7.30 -17.77
C ASP A 196 -12.94 -7.04 -16.36
N THR A 197 -12.22 -7.40 -15.31
CA THR A 197 -12.52 -7.03 -13.91
C THR A 197 -12.75 -5.53 -13.76
N ALA A 198 -12.02 -4.69 -14.50
CA ALA A 198 -12.26 -3.23 -14.51
C ALA A 198 -13.66 -2.87 -15.01
N ALA A 199 -14.21 -3.64 -15.94
CA ALA A 199 -15.54 -3.43 -16.50
C ALA A 199 -16.65 -3.87 -15.53
N HIS A 200 -16.42 -4.91 -14.74
CA HIS A 200 -17.36 -5.33 -13.69
C HIS A 200 -17.47 -4.34 -12.53
N LEU A 201 -16.47 -3.48 -12.34
CA LEU A 201 -16.41 -2.49 -11.25
C LEU A 201 -16.92 -1.09 -11.67
N THR A 202 -17.49 -0.93 -12.87
CA THR A 202 -17.80 0.39 -13.41
C THR A 202 -18.84 1.18 -12.61
N GLU A 203 -19.81 0.54 -11.95
CA GLU A 203 -20.74 1.31 -11.08
C GLU A 203 -20.08 1.74 -9.77
N GLU A 204 -19.00 1.09 -9.33
CA GLU A 204 -18.23 1.50 -8.15
C GLU A 204 -17.14 2.53 -8.50
N THR A 205 -16.89 2.75 -9.80
CA THR A 205 -15.78 3.56 -10.32
C THR A 205 -16.18 5.00 -10.64
N LYS A 206 -15.35 5.96 -10.21
CA LYS A 206 -15.49 7.38 -10.54
C LYS A 206 -15.10 7.66 -12.00
N GLY A 207 -15.97 8.33 -12.76
CA GLY A 207 -15.74 8.60 -14.18
C GLY A 207 -15.55 7.33 -15.02
N ALA A 208 -16.41 6.33 -14.79
CA ALA A 208 -16.24 4.96 -15.29
C ALA A 208 -16.13 4.84 -16.82
N ASP A 209 -16.73 5.77 -17.57
CA ASP A 209 -16.66 5.90 -19.03
C ASP A 209 -15.25 6.20 -19.57
N ARG A 210 -14.36 6.76 -18.73
CA ARG A 210 -12.93 7.00 -19.04
C ARG A 210 -12.00 6.11 -18.22
N THR A 211 -12.32 5.95 -16.93
CA THR A 211 -11.49 5.22 -15.98
C THR A 211 -11.51 3.71 -16.24
N GLY A 212 -12.66 3.13 -16.61
CA GLY A 212 -12.78 1.71 -16.93
C GLY A 212 -11.92 1.29 -18.14
N PRO A 213 -12.07 1.95 -19.31
CA PRO A 213 -11.23 1.71 -20.48
C PRO A 213 -9.73 1.88 -20.20
N ALA A 214 -9.36 2.93 -19.47
CA ALA A 214 -7.97 3.17 -19.10
C ALA A 214 -7.42 2.06 -18.18
N ALA A 215 -8.22 1.53 -17.26
CA ALA A 215 -7.81 0.47 -16.35
C ALA A 215 -7.59 -0.86 -17.10
N ILE A 216 -8.47 -1.21 -18.05
CA ILE A 216 -8.35 -2.39 -18.93
C ILE A 216 -7.02 -2.35 -19.71
N LEU A 217 -6.75 -1.24 -20.39
CA LEU A 217 -5.55 -1.12 -21.23
C LEU A 217 -4.27 -1.03 -20.40
N SER A 218 -4.33 -0.34 -19.26
CA SER A 218 -3.18 -0.21 -18.37
C SER A 218 -2.82 -1.53 -17.70
N SER A 219 -3.79 -2.37 -17.32
CA SER A 219 -3.50 -3.68 -16.73
C SER A 219 -2.83 -4.60 -17.75
N ILE A 220 -3.30 -4.63 -19.00
CA ILE A 220 -2.66 -5.38 -20.10
C ILE A 220 -1.23 -4.88 -20.32
N GLY A 221 -1.00 -3.57 -20.38
CA GLY A 221 0.35 -3.02 -20.57
C GLY A 221 1.31 -3.38 -19.44
N ILE A 222 0.87 -3.22 -18.19
CA ILE A 222 1.71 -3.51 -17.02
C ILE A 222 2.02 -5.01 -16.93
N ILE A 223 1.02 -5.87 -17.07
CA ILE A 223 1.19 -7.32 -16.95
C ILE A 223 2.05 -7.89 -18.08
N SER A 224 1.98 -7.30 -19.28
CA SER A 224 2.74 -7.75 -20.44
C SER A 224 4.24 -7.62 -20.19
N VAL A 225 4.67 -6.50 -19.61
CA VAL A 225 6.07 -6.25 -19.26
C VAL A 225 6.47 -7.05 -18.02
N PHE A 226 5.61 -7.00 -17.00
CA PHE A 226 5.88 -7.60 -15.70
C PHE A 226 5.93 -9.14 -15.74
N GLY A 227 4.93 -9.77 -16.34
CA GLY A 227 4.88 -11.23 -16.48
C GLY A 227 5.94 -11.76 -17.44
N TRP A 228 6.24 -11.02 -18.52
CA TRP A 228 7.37 -11.37 -19.40
C TRP A 228 8.69 -11.35 -18.64
N ALA A 229 8.97 -10.28 -17.88
CA ALA A 229 10.16 -10.18 -17.05
C ALA A 229 10.22 -11.28 -15.97
N TYR A 230 9.08 -11.65 -15.38
CA TYR A 230 8.98 -12.74 -14.40
C TYR A 230 9.36 -14.09 -14.99
N TYR A 231 8.74 -14.49 -16.11
CA TYR A 231 9.04 -15.78 -16.72
C TYR A 231 10.41 -15.83 -17.38
N LEU A 232 10.89 -14.69 -17.90
CA LEU A 232 12.26 -14.56 -18.39
C LEU A 232 13.26 -14.77 -17.24
N ALA A 233 13.06 -14.10 -16.11
CA ALA A 233 13.86 -14.26 -14.90
C ALA A 233 13.84 -15.71 -14.39
N LEU A 234 12.66 -16.34 -14.39
CA LEU A 234 12.50 -17.72 -13.94
C LEU A 234 13.23 -18.71 -14.87
N THR A 235 13.18 -18.47 -16.18
CA THR A 235 13.86 -19.31 -17.19
C THR A 235 15.38 -19.18 -17.14
N PHE A 236 15.91 -17.99 -16.91
CA PHE A 236 17.35 -17.78 -16.72
C PHE A 236 17.91 -18.48 -15.47
N SER A 237 17.05 -18.76 -14.49
CA SER A 237 17.42 -19.31 -13.20
C SER A 237 17.44 -20.85 -13.17
N ILE A 238 17.13 -21.53 -14.28
CA ILE A 238 17.07 -22.99 -14.37
C ILE A 238 18.46 -23.57 -14.69
N ARG A 239 18.97 -24.39 -13.76
CA ARG A 239 20.32 -24.96 -13.86
C ARG A 239 20.39 -26.20 -14.75
N ASP A 240 19.43 -27.12 -14.60
CA ASP A 240 19.33 -28.33 -15.41
C ASP A 240 17.88 -28.53 -15.90
N PHE A 241 17.70 -28.45 -17.22
CA PHE A 241 16.40 -28.70 -17.82
C PHE A 241 16.02 -30.19 -17.77
N ASN A 242 16.99 -31.11 -17.77
CA ASN A 242 16.73 -32.55 -17.71
C ASN A 242 16.11 -32.96 -16.36
N TYR A 243 16.54 -32.32 -15.26
CA TYR A 243 15.93 -32.47 -13.93
C TYR A 243 14.45 -32.03 -13.87
N LEU A 244 14.04 -31.05 -14.70
CA LEU A 244 12.65 -30.60 -14.84
C LEU A 244 11.86 -31.45 -15.86
N TYR A 245 12.52 -32.19 -16.74
CA TYR A 245 11.90 -33.12 -17.68
C TYR A 245 11.70 -34.53 -17.10
N ASP A 246 12.39 -34.86 -16.00
CA ASP A 246 12.18 -36.10 -15.25
C ASP A 246 10.78 -36.13 -14.61
N VAL A 247 10.05 -37.22 -14.87
CA VAL A 247 8.67 -37.44 -14.43
C VAL A 247 8.61 -37.91 -12.96
N ASN A 248 9.74 -38.34 -12.38
CA ASN A 248 9.81 -38.95 -11.05
C ASN A 248 10.26 -37.99 -9.92
N ASN A 249 10.35 -36.69 -10.19
CA ASN A 249 10.94 -35.71 -9.28
C ASN A 249 9.95 -35.19 -8.21
N GLU A 250 10.41 -35.08 -6.95
CA GLU A 250 9.59 -34.81 -5.76
C GLU A 250 9.03 -33.37 -5.66
N THR A 251 9.46 -32.44 -6.52
CA THR A 251 9.01 -31.04 -6.52
C THR A 251 7.92 -30.72 -7.55
N ALA A 252 7.31 -31.74 -8.15
CA ALA A 252 6.09 -31.59 -8.94
C ALA A 252 4.88 -31.29 -8.03
N GLY A 253 4.78 -30.05 -7.57
CA GLY A 253 3.55 -29.47 -7.07
C GLY A 253 3.38 -29.44 -5.55
N ALA A 254 2.74 -28.34 -5.12
CA ALA A 254 2.06 -28.12 -3.85
C ALA A 254 2.92 -27.82 -2.61
N LEU A 255 2.83 -26.58 -2.10
CA LEU A 255 2.38 -26.27 -0.72
C LEU A 255 2.51 -24.77 -0.39
N VAL A 256 1.53 -23.99 -0.85
CA VAL A 256 1.11 -22.70 -0.26
C VAL A 256 -0.42 -22.59 0.02
N PRO A 257 -1.35 -23.51 -0.36
CA PRO A 257 -2.80 -23.33 -0.14
C PRO A 257 -3.24 -23.10 1.32
N ALA A 258 -2.44 -23.56 2.28
CA ALA A 258 -2.61 -23.47 3.73
C ALA A 258 -3.16 -22.11 4.22
N HIS A 259 -2.46 -21.06 3.79
CA HIS A 259 -2.59 -19.74 4.40
C HIS A 259 -3.66 -18.85 3.76
N ILE A 260 -4.20 -19.26 2.61
CA ILE A 260 -5.16 -18.45 1.84
C ILE A 260 -6.59 -18.94 2.02
N ILE A 261 -6.74 -20.21 2.40
CA ILE A 261 -7.99 -20.71 2.98
C ILE A 261 -8.38 -19.84 4.19
N TYR A 262 -7.41 -19.33 4.96
CA TYR A 262 -7.64 -18.41 6.08
C TYR A 262 -8.16 -17.02 5.65
N ASP A 263 -7.68 -16.46 4.53
CA ASP A 263 -8.16 -15.18 3.98
C ASP A 263 -9.49 -15.32 3.22
N ALA A 264 -9.79 -16.51 2.69
CA ALA A 264 -11.09 -16.84 2.11
C ALA A 264 -12.23 -16.81 3.14
N PHE A 265 -11.95 -17.09 4.43
CA PHE A 265 -12.94 -17.02 5.51
C PHE A 265 -13.30 -15.59 5.96
N HIS A 266 -12.53 -14.55 5.56
CA HIS A 266 -12.72 -13.17 6.04
C HIS A 266 -13.37 -12.19 5.03
N GLY A 267 -13.96 -12.71 3.94
CA GLY A 267 -15.03 -12.02 3.20
C GLY A 267 -14.63 -10.71 2.49
N ARG A 268 -13.44 -10.63 1.90
CA ARG A 268 -13.02 -9.48 1.06
C ARG A 268 -12.46 -9.88 -0.31
N TYR A 269 -13.21 -10.68 -1.07
CA TYR A 269 -12.98 -10.87 -2.50
C TYR A 269 -14.12 -10.24 -3.30
N HIS A 270 -13.80 -9.25 -4.15
CA HIS A 270 -14.75 -8.55 -5.02
C HIS A 270 -14.56 -8.87 -6.52
N ASN A 271 -13.70 -9.84 -6.87
CA ASN A 271 -13.17 -9.93 -8.24
C ASN A 271 -13.97 -10.78 -9.24
N SER A 272 -15.10 -11.38 -8.85
CA SER A 272 -15.85 -12.25 -9.77
C SER A 272 -17.34 -12.40 -9.42
N THR A 273 -17.82 -11.66 -8.42
CA THR A 273 -19.20 -11.74 -7.93
C THR A 273 -20.17 -10.87 -8.71
N GLY A 274 -19.67 -9.97 -9.56
CA GLY A 274 -20.48 -9.06 -10.39
C GLY A 274 -21.38 -9.79 -11.39
N ALA A 275 -20.88 -10.83 -12.06
CA ALA A 275 -21.65 -11.63 -13.01
C ALA A 275 -22.75 -12.45 -12.30
N VAL A 276 -22.42 -13.14 -11.20
CA VAL A 276 -23.38 -13.91 -10.38
C VAL A 276 -24.43 -12.99 -9.77
N TYR A 277 -24.02 -11.81 -9.28
CA TYR A 277 -24.93 -10.79 -8.77
C TYR A 277 -25.87 -10.23 -9.86
N ALA A 278 -25.35 -9.89 -11.04
CA ALA A 278 -26.15 -9.40 -12.16
C ALA A 278 -27.17 -10.46 -12.62
N LEU A 279 -26.74 -11.71 -12.75
CA LEU A 279 -27.61 -12.82 -13.11
C LEU A 279 -28.68 -13.07 -12.04
N SER A 280 -28.34 -12.95 -10.75
CA SER A 280 -29.29 -13.03 -9.62
C SER A 280 -30.29 -11.87 -9.59
N ARG A 281 -29.83 -10.65 -9.93
CA ARG A 281 -30.68 -9.46 -10.03
C ARG A 281 -31.77 -9.68 -11.08
N ASP A 282 -31.38 -10.27 -12.21
CA ASP A 282 -32.25 -10.53 -13.37
C ASP A 282 -32.97 -11.90 -13.32
N ASN A 283 -33.02 -12.53 -12.14
CA ASN A 283 -33.65 -13.84 -11.86
C ASN A 283 -33.07 -15.05 -12.63
N GLY A 284 -31.86 -14.94 -13.19
CA GLY A 284 -31.22 -15.95 -14.02
C GLY A 284 -30.65 -17.18 -13.29
N ILE A 285 -30.68 -17.21 -11.94
CA ILE A 285 -30.22 -18.38 -11.14
C ILE A 285 -31.29 -18.90 -10.15
N PRO A 286 -31.28 -20.19 -9.77
CA PRO A 286 -32.15 -20.71 -8.72
C PRO A 286 -31.94 -19.96 -7.40
N PHE A 287 -33.03 -19.66 -6.70
CA PHE A 287 -33.03 -18.87 -5.47
C PHE A 287 -32.41 -17.45 -5.62
N SER A 288 -32.46 -16.88 -6.84
CA SER A 288 -32.07 -15.48 -7.14
C SER A 288 -32.44 -14.44 -6.08
N PRO A 289 -33.62 -14.48 -5.41
CA PRO A 289 -33.97 -13.55 -4.34
C PRO A 289 -33.03 -13.56 -3.13
N ILE A 290 -32.34 -14.67 -2.86
CA ILE A 290 -31.36 -14.81 -1.77
C ILE A 290 -30.03 -14.18 -2.20
N TRP A 291 -29.59 -14.47 -3.43
CA TRP A 291 -28.27 -14.12 -3.94
C TRP A 291 -28.15 -12.64 -4.35
N ARG A 292 -29.25 -12.01 -4.79
CA ARG A 292 -29.29 -10.59 -5.16
C ARG A 292 -29.35 -9.61 -3.97
N ARG A 293 -29.44 -10.10 -2.72
CA ARG A 293 -29.53 -9.21 -1.55
C ARG A 293 -28.23 -8.44 -1.36
N ILE A 294 -28.35 -7.12 -1.38
CA ILE A 294 -27.27 -6.20 -1.07
C ILE A 294 -27.22 -5.97 0.45
N HIS A 295 -26.02 -6.04 1.04
CA HIS A 295 -25.85 -5.76 2.46
C HIS A 295 -26.26 -4.30 2.77
N PRO A 296 -27.16 -4.05 3.75
CA PRO A 296 -27.74 -2.72 3.98
C PRO A 296 -26.70 -1.66 4.37
N LYS A 297 -25.72 -2.03 5.21
CA LYS A 297 -24.62 -1.15 5.67
C LYS A 297 -23.51 -0.92 4.63
N TYR A 298 -23.01 -2.00 4.03
CA TYR A 298 -21.81 -1.97 3.17
C TYR A 298 -22.13 -1.81 1.67
N LYS A 299 -23.40 -1.94 1.27
CA LYS A 299 -23.85 -1.83 -0.13
C LYS A 299 -23.10 -2.76 -1.10
N VAL A 300 -22.78 -3.98 -0.65
CA VAL A 300 -22.11 -5.04 -1.42
C VAL A 300 -22.95 -6.33 -1.47
N PRO A 301 -22.85 -7.15 -2.53
CA PRO A 301 -23.64 -8.38 -2.68
C PRO A 301 -22.99 -9.59 -1.98
N THR A 302 -22.97 -9.59 -0.65
CA THR A 302 -22.25 -10.58 0.18
C THR A 302 -22.69 -12.04 -0.06
N ASN A 303 -23.98 -12.27 -0.36
CA ASN A 303 -24.49 -13.63 -0.56
C ASN A 303 -23.97 -14.28 -1.86
N ALA A 304 -23.77 -13.49 -2.92
CA ALA A 304 -23.16 -13.96 -4.16
C ALA A 304 -21.68 -14.35 -3.95
N VAL A 305 -20.96 -13.63 -3.07
CA VAL A 305 -19.57 -13.95 -2.68
C VAL A 305 -19.48 -15.33 -2.04
N TRP A 306 -20.35 -15.61 -1.06
CA TRP A 306 -20.37 -16.89 -0.35
C TRP A 306 -20.75 -18.07 -1.26
N LEU A 307 -21.65 -17.86 -2.23
CA LEU A 307 -22.01 -18.90 -3.20
C LEU A 307 -20.81 -19.31 -4.05
N CYS A 308 -20.09 -18.32 -4.61
CA CYS A 308 -18.88 -18.59 -5.39
C CYS A 308 -17.83 -19.33 -4.55
N ALA A 309 -17.54 -18.85 -3.34
CA ALA A 309 -16.54 -19.47 -2.45
C ALA A 309 -16.89 -20.93 -2.09
N THR A 310 -18.16 -21.22 -1.78
CA THR A 310 -18.61 -22.56 -1.39
C THR A 310 -18.49 -23.56 -2.53
N ILE A 311 -18.90 -23.18 -3.75
CA ILE A 311 -18.81 -24.06 -4.92
C ILE A 311 -17.33 -24.30 -5.28
N SER A 312 -16.47 -23.28 -5.19
CA SER A 312 -15.04 -23.42 -5.44
C SER A 312 -14.35 -24.35 -4.44
N ILE A 313 -14.73 -24.33 -3.16
CA ILE A 313 -14.21 -25.27 -2.15
C ILE A 313 -14.62 -26.71 -2.50
N ILE A 314 -15.88 -26.93 -2.89
CA ILE A 314 -16.39 -28.27 -3.25
C ILE A 314 -15.69 -28.80 -4.51
N LEU A 315 -15.49 -27.95 -5.52
CA LEU A 315 -14.77 -28.31 -6.76
C LEU A 315 -13.26 -28.47 -6.55
N GLY A 316 -12.69 -27.91 -5.48
CA GLY A 316 -11.28 -28.00 -5.14
C GLY A 316 -10.88 -29.28 -4.38
N LEU A 317 -11.83 -29.97 -3.74
CA LEU A 317 -11.57 -31.22 -2.98
C LEU A 317 -10.91 -32.35 -3.81
N PRO A 318 -11.23 -32.56 -5.10
CA PRO A 318 -10.59 -33.59 -5.94
C PRO A 318 -9.14 -33.27 -6.35
N ILE A 319 -8.69 -32.00 -6.22
CA ILE A 319 -7.32 -31.55 -6.59
C ILE A 319 -6.26 -32.27 -5.76
N LEU A 320 -6.60 -32.74 -4.56
CA LEU A 320 -5.68 -33.39 -3.62
C LEU A 320 -5.20 -34.80 -4.05
N LYS A 321 -5.69 -35.34 -5.18
CA LYS A 321 -5.36 -36.73 -5.60
C LYS A 321 -4.99 -36.94 -7.07
N LEU A 322 -5.18 -35.95 -7.97
CA LEU A 322 -4.99 -36.14 -9.42
C LEU A 322 -4.57 -34.84 -10.13
N ASP A 323 -3.33 -34.77 -10.64
CA ASP A 323 -2.77 -33.59 -11.34
C ASP A 323 -3.56 -33.17 -12.61
N VAL A 324 -4.21 -34.14 -13.27
CA VAL A 324 -5.00 -33.89 -14.50
C VAL A 324 -6.29 -33.13 -14.22
N VAL A 325 -6.80 -33.19 -12.99
CA VAL A 325 -7.97 -32.41 -12.57
C VAL A 325 -7.62 -30.93 -12.50
N PHE A 326 -6.40 -30.59 -12.08
CA PHE A 326 -5.93 -29.21 -12.01
C PHE A 326 -5.81 -28.57 -13.41
N THR A 327 -5.21 -29.27 -14.38
CA THR A 327 -5.15 -28.82 -15.78
C THR A 327 -6.55 -28.63 -16.39
N ALA A 328 -7.48 -29.55 -16.10
CA ALA A 328 -8.86 -29.41 -16.55
C ALA A 328 -9.57 -28.19 -15.94
N ILE A 329 -9.34 -27.89 -14.66
CA ILE A 329 -9.90 -26.69 -13.99
C ILE A 329 -9.34 -25.40 -14.60
N ILE A 330 -8.04 -25.35 -14.92
CA ILE A 330 -7.44 -24.21 -15.64
C ILE A 330 -8.09 -24.04 -17.02
N SER A 331 -8.24 -25.12 -17.79
CA SER A 331 -8.90 -25.06 -19.09
C SER A 331 -10.36 -24.59 -18.98
N ILE A 332 -11.11 -25.08 -18.00
CA ILE A 332 -12.49 -24.62 -17.72
C ILE A 332 -12.52 -23.13 -17.35
N ASN A 333 -11.57 -22.68 -16.53
CA ASN A 333 -11.44 -21.28 -16.14
C ASN A 333 -11.18 -20.38 -17.35
N THR A 334 -10.14 -20.66 -18.12
CA THR A 334 -9.77 -19.87 -19.30
C THR A 334 -10.92 -19.82 -20.32
N ILE A 335 -11.52 -20.96 -20.63
CA ILE A 335 -12.61 -21.03 -21.62
C ILE A 335 -13.86 -20.31 -21.12
N GLY A 336 -14.16 -20.38 -19.81
CA GLY A 336 -15.28 -19.65 -19.21
C GLY A 336 -15.13 -18.13 -19.37
N TRP A 337 -13.97 -17.56 -19.01
CA TRP A 337 -13.74 -16.12 -19.11
C TRP A 337 -13.58 -15.66 -20.57
N VAL A 338 -12.65 -16.26 -21.30
CA VAL A 338 -12.32 -15.85 -22.68
C VAL A 338 -13.49 -16.12 -23.63
N GLY A 339 -14.24 -17.21 -23.42
CA GLY A 339 -15.45 -17.52 -24.16
C GLY A 339 -16.58 -16.50 -23.93
N GLY A 340 -16.68 -15.93 -22.72
CA GLY A 340 -17.61 -14.83 -22.43
C GLY A 340 -17.35 -13.59 -23.30
N TYR A 341 -16.08 -13.24 -23.54
CA TYR A 341 -15.70 -12.07 -24.36
C TYR A 341 -16.15 -12.18 -25.82
N ALA A 342 -16.30 -13.41 -26.34
CA ALA A 342 -16.68 -13.66 -27.72
C ALA A 342 -18.03 -13.02 -28.07
N PHE A 343 -19.00 -13.07 -27.15
CA PHE A 343 -20.37 -12.62 -27.39
C PHE A 343 -20.47 -11.11 -27.68
N PRO A 344 -20.02 -10.20 -26.78
CA PRO A 344 -20.09 -8.76 -27.05
C PRO A 344 -19.20 -8.33 -28.21
N ILE A 345 -18.02 -8.94 -28.40
CA ILE A 345 -17.11 -8.61 -29.51
C ILE A 345 -17.71 -9.02 -30.85
N PHE A 346 -18.26 -10.23 -30.95
CA PHE A 346 -18.93 -10.70 -32.17
C PHE A 346 -20.19 -9.90 -32.48
N ALA A 347 -21.02 -9.62 -31.46
CA ALA A 347 -22.22 -8.81 -31.61
C ALA A 347 -21.88 -7.39 -32.09
N ARG A 348 -20.79 -6.79 -31.60
CA ARG A 348 -20.31 -5.49 -32.06
C ARG A 348 -19.75 -5.52 -33.49
N LEU A 349 -19.09 -6.62 -33.89
CA LEU A 349 -18.53 -6.82 -35.22
C LEU A 349 -19.62 -6.94 -36.30
N VAL A 350 -20.68 -7.71 -36.03
CA VAL A 350 -21.68 -8.13 -37.03
C VAL A 350 -23.00 -7.36 -36.93
N MET A 351 -23.47 -7.01 -35.73
CA MET A 351 -24.88 -6.62 -35.51
C MET A 351 -25.08 -5.13 -35.19
N ALA A 352 -24.08 -4.45 -34.60
CA ALA A 352 -24.29 -3.13 -33.97
C ALA A 352 -23.80 -1.91 -34.79
N GLU A 353 -24.08 -1.82 -36.10
CA GLU A 353 -23.60 -0.67 -36.91
C GLU A 353 -24.40 0.62 -36.75
N LYS A 354 -25.74 0.56 -36.60
CA LYS A 354 -26.61 1.75 -36.69
C LYS A 354 -27.02 2.38 -35.35
N ASN A 355 -26.90 1.66 -34.23
CA ASN A 355 -27.44 2.07 -32.91
C ASN A 355 -26.38 2.24 -31.80
N PHE A 356 -25.09 2.18 -32.12
CA PHE A 356 -24.03 2.28 -31.13
C PHE A 356 -23.69 3.75 -30.83
N LYS A 357 -23.96 4.20 -29.60
CA LYS A 357 -23.56 5.54 -29.14
C LYS A 357 -22.09 5.52 -28.69
N PRO A 358 -21.19 6.32 -29.29
CA PRO A 358 -19.77 6.33 -28.92
C PRO A 358 -19.54 6.86 -27.50
N GLY A 359 -18.57 6.29 -26.80
CA GLY A 359 -18.03 6.78 -25.54
C GLY A 359 -16.87 7.75 -25.76
N PRO A 360 -16.26 8.28 -24.69
CA PRO A 360 -15.03 9.06 -24.76
C PRO A 360 -13.87 8.35 -25.49
N PHE A 361 -13.81 7.02 -25.46
CA PHE A 361 -12.86 6.20 -26.21
C PHE A 361 -13.58 5.47 -27.35
N TYR A 362 -13.21 5.75 -28.61
CA TYR A 362 -13.89 5.25 -29.81
C TYR A 362 -12.90 4.93 -30.94
N LEU A 363 -13.07 3.79 -31.62
CA LEU A 363 -12.08 3.27 -32.58
C LEU A 363 -12.29 3.73 -34.03
N GLY A 364 -13.42 4.37 -34.33
CA GLY A 364 -13.71 4.91 -35.66
C GLY A 364 -13.52 3.88 -36.78
N ARG A 365 -12.69 4.22 -37.79
CA ARG A 365 -12.44 3.37 -38.96
C ARG A 365 -11.63 2.11 -38.65
N ALA A 366 -10.87 2.08 -37.55
CA ALA A 366 -10.05 0.93 -37.16
C ALA A 366 -10.86 -0.20 -36.49
N ARG A 367 -12.17 0.02 -36.23
CA ARG A 367 -13.03 -0.93 -35.53
C ARG A 367 -13.07 -2.33 -36.18
N ARG A 368 -13.47 -2.44 -37.44
CA ARG A 368 -13.67 -3.75 -38.11
C ARG A 368 -12.43 -4.67 -38.05
N PRO A 369 -11.22 -4.22 -38.42
CA PRO A 369 -10.05 -5.09 -38.35
C PRO A 369 -9.69 -5.48 -36.91
N ILE A 370 -9.80 -4.56 -35.94
CA ILE A 370 -9.48 -4.85 -34.54
C ILE A 370 -10.43 -5.92 -33.95
N TYR A 371 -11.73 -5.80 -34.18
CA TYR A 371 -12.71 -6.75 -33.66
C TYR A 371 -12.64 -8.12 -34.33
N LEU A 372 -12.29 -8.18 -35.62
CA LEU A 372 -12.08 -9.44 -36.32
C LEU A 372 -10.88 -10.20 -35.74
N VAL A 373 -9.75 -9.52 -35.56
CA VAL A 373 -8.54 -10.11 -34.97
C VAL A 373 -8.82 -10.55 -33.53
N ALA A 374 -9.50 -9.72 -32.74
CA ALA A 374 -9.90 -10.07 -31.37
C ALA A 374 -10.77 -11.34 -31.31
N PHE A 375 -11.77 -11.45 -32.19
CA PHE A 375 -12.65 -12.62 -32.22
C PHE A 375 -11.92 -13.90 -32.65
N LEU A 376 -11.08 -13.83 -33.67
CA LEU A 376 -10.28 -14.98 -34.11
C LEU A 376 -9.31 -15.44 -33.02
N TRP A 377 -8.71 -14.51 -32.28
CA TRP A 377 -7.82 -14.82 -31.16
C TRP A 377 -8.54 -15.52 -30.00
N ILE A 378 -9.77 -15.08 -29.67
CA ILE A 378 -10.63 -15.72 -28.67
C ILE A 378 -10.94 -17.16 -29.09
N CYS A 379 -11.34 -17.39 -30.34
CA CYS A 379 -11.62 -18.73 -30.86
C CYS A 379 -10.38 -19.64 -30.79
N TYR A 380 -9.21 -19.13 -31.20
CA TYR A 380 -7.94 -19.84 -31.09
C TYR A 380 -7.64 -20.26 -29.65
N THR A 381 -7.76 -19.32 -28.71
CA THR A 381 -7.47 -19.56 -27.29
C THR A 381 -8.39 -20.63 -26.72
N CYS A 382 -9.70 -20.54 -26.96
CA CYS A 382 -10.66 -21.55 -26.49
C CYS A 382 -10.39 -22.94 -27.09
N SER A 383 -10.04 -23.01 -28.38
CA SER A 383 -9.69 -24.28 -29.02
C SER A 383 -8.39 -24.88 -28.48
N ALA A 384 -7.37 -24.06 -28.20
CA ALA A 384 -6.08 -24.53 -27.70
C ALA A 384 -6.19 -25.22 -26.32
N PHE A 385 -7.03 -24.69 -25.41
CA PHE A 385 -7.24 -25.28 -24.08
C PHE A 385 -8.10 -26.56 -24.06
N LEU A 386 -8.72 -26.92 -25.19
CA LEU A 386 -9.47 -28.18 -25.38
C LEU A 386 -8.58 -29.32 -25.91
N LEU A 387 -7.37 -29.01 -26.36
CA LEU A 387 -6.47 -29.99 -26.96
C LEU A 387 -5.91 -30.96 -25.89
N PRO A 388 -5.66 -32.23 -26.25
CA PRO A 388 -4.89 -33.16 -25.43
C PRO A 388 -3.49 -32.63 -25.11
N THR A 389 -3.12 -32.66 -23.83
CA THR A 389 -1.84 -32.11 -23.34
C THR A 389 -0.75 -33.17 -23.18
N LEU A 390 -1.09 -34.47 -23.26
CA LEU A 390 -0.20 -35.63 -23.10
C LEU A 390 -0.67 -36.82 -23.95
N TYR A 391 0.28 -37.63 -24.44
CA TYR A 391 0.04 -38.88 -25.17
C TYR A 391 0.86 -40.04 -24.58
N PRO A 392 0.36 -41.29 -24.59
CA PRO A 392 -0.95 -41.73 -25.09
C PRO A 392 -2.12 -41.27 -24.21
N ILE A 393 -3.29 -41.07 -24.82
CA ILE A 393 -4.50 -40.62 -24.12
C ILE A 393 -5.06 -41.78 -23.30
N GLN A 394 -5.01 -41.64 -21.98
CA GLN A 394 -5.51 -42.60 -20.98
C GLN A 394 -6.34 -41.85 -19.93
N TRP A 395 -7.08 -42.55 -19.06
CA TRP A 395 -7.86 -41.91 -17.98
C TRP A 395 -7.02 -41.01 -17.07
N LYS A 396 -5.73 -41.30 -16.89
CA LYS A 396 -4.80 -40.49 -16.09
C LYS A 396 -4.13 -39.36 -16.87
N THR A 397 -4.38 -39.21 -18.17
CA THR A 397 -3.74 -38.19 -19.04
C THR A 397 -4.75 -37.44 -19.92
N PHE A 398 -6.03 -37.82 -19.89
CA PHE A 398 -7.11 -37.21 -20.66
C PHE A 398 -7.45 -35.80 -20.14
N ASN A 399 -7.51 -34.82 -21.04
CA ASN A 399 -8.01 -33.49 -20.70
C ASN A 399 -9.53 -33.55 -20.51
N TYR A 400 -10.01 -33.49 -19.27
CA TYR A 400 -11.46 -33.59 -18.95
C TYR A 400 -12.26 -32.32 -19.25
N ALA A 401 -11.61 -31.20 -19.61
CA ALA A 401 -12.30 -29.94 -19.86
C ALA A 401 -13.36 -30.00 -20.97
N PRO A 402 -13.16 -30.66 -22.13
CA PRO A 402 -14.18 -30.78 -23.17
C PRO A 402 -15.44 -31.51 -22.69
N ILE A 403 -15.30 -32.53 -21.84
CA ILE A 403 -16.43 -33.28 -21.27
C ILE A 403 -17.18 -32.39 -20.27
N ALA A 404 -16.46 -31.76 -19.33
CA ALA A 404 -17.07 -30.91 -18.30
C ALA A 404 -17.80 -29.70 -18.90
N ILE A 405 -17.16 -28.99 -19.84
CA ILE A 405 -17.75 -27.84 -20.53
C ILE A 405 -18.90 -28.30 -21.43
N GLY A 406 -18.76 -29.42 -22.13
CA GLY A 406 -19.81 -30.00 -22.96
C GLY A 406 -21.07 -30.30 -22.15
N ILE A 407 -20.94 -31.04 -21.04
CA ILE A 407 -22.05 -31.34 -20.13
C ILE A 407 -22.69 -30.05 -19.61
N PHE A 408 -21.88 -29.09 -19.15
CA PHE A 408 -22.37 -27.83 -18.60
C PHE A 408 -23.14 -27.00 -19.64
N LEU A 409 -22.56 -26.79 -20.83
CA LEU A 409 -23.22 -26.06 -21.92
C LEU A 409 -24.49 -26.78 -22.39
N THR A 410 -24.47 -28.11 -22.49
CA THR A 410 -25.67 -28.89 -22.81
C THR A 410 -26.76 -28.69 -21.75
N LEU A 411 -26.43 -28.76 -20.46
CA LEU A 411 -27.42 -28.54 -19.39
C LEU A 411 -28.02 -27.13 -19.44
N ILE A 412 -27.20 -26.10 -19.67
CA ILE A 412 -27.67 -24.71 -19.78
C ILE A 412 -28.53 -24.49 -21.03
N MET A 413 -28.18 -25.12 -22.15
CA MET A 413 -28.94 -25.02 -23.40
C MET A 413 -30.25 -25.84 -23.35
N LEU A 414 -30.25 -27.00 -22.69
CA LEU A 414 -31.48 -27.75 -22.41
C LEU A 414 -32.38 -26.94 -21.48
N TRP A 415 -31.82 -26.32 -20.44
CA TRP A 415 -32.59 -25.45 -19.56
C TRP A 415 -33.16 -24.25 -20.32
N TRP A 416 -32.39 -23.64 -21.23
CA TRP A 416 -32.88 -22.60 -22.14
C TRP A 416 -34.04 -23.07 -23.01
N ALA A 417 -33.90 -24.24 -23.64
CA ALA A 417 -34.89 -24.78 -24.58
C ALA A 417 -36.22 -25.16 -23.89
N PHE A 418 -36.16 -25.78 -22.71
CA PHE A 418 -37.34 -26.28 -22.01
C PHE A 418 -38.05 -25.21 -21.16
N ASP A 419 -37.29 -24.32 -20.52
CA ASP A 419 -37.83 -23.43 -19.50
C ASP A 419 -37.31 -21.98 -19.59
N ALA A 420 -35.99 -21.75 -19.54
CA ALA A 420 -35.45 -20.40 -19.31
C ALA A 420 -35.83 -19.37 -20.39
N ARG A 421 -36.04 -19.77 -21.66
CA ARG A 421 -36.54 -18.86 -22.72
C ARG A 421 -37.90 -18.23 -22.43
N LYS A 422 -38.72 -18.86 -21.58
CA LYS A 422 -40.07 -18.40 -21.25
C LYS A 422 -40.02 -17.21 -20.31
N TRP A 423 -39.17 -17.26 -19.28
CA TRP A 423 -39.12 -16.26 -18.21
C TRP A 423 -37.90 -15.33 -18.27
N PHE A 424 -36.78 -15.74 -18.87
CA PHE A 424 -35.59 -14.89 -19.01
C PHE A 424 -35.70 -14.00 -20.25
N LYS A 425 -35.75 -12.68 -20.04
CA LYS A 425 -35.86 -11.68 -21.12
C LYS A 425 -34.62 -10.80 -21.28
N GLY A 426 -33.51 -11.16 -20.63
CA GLY A 426 -32.28 -10.37 -20.58
C GLY A 426 -32.30 -9.33 -19.44
N PRO A 427 -31.39 -8.33 -19.50
CA PRO A 427 -31.18 -7.39 -18.39
C PRO A 427 -32.43 -6.58 -18.05
N VAL A 428 -32.81 -6.55 -16.78
CA VAL A 428 -34.03 -5.85 -16.32
C VAL A 428 -33.70 -4.37 -16.06
N ARG A 429 -34.43 -3.47 -16.70
CA ARG A 429 -34.30 -2.02 -16.47
C ARG A 429 -35.07 -1.62 -15.22
N ASN A 430 -34.43 -0.89 -14.32
CA ASN A 430 -35.03 -0.41 -13.07
C ASN A 430 -35.72 0.96 -13.25
N ILE A 431 -35.65 1.56 -14.44
CA ILE A 431 -36.27 2.83 -14.79
C ILE A 431 -37.12 2.63 -16.06
N ASP A 432 -38.43 2.89 -15.96
CA ASP A 432 -39.37 2.81 -17.08
C ASP A 432 -39.25 4.04 -17.99
N LEU A 433 -38.42 3.93 -19.04
CA LEU A 433 -38.26 4.96 -20.07
C LEU A 433 -39.46 5.06 -21.04
N ARG A 434 -40.51 4.24 -20.87
CA ARG A 434 -41.66 4.11 -21.79
C ARG A 434 -42.87 4.96 -21.44
N ASN A 435 -42.97 5.45 -20.21
CA ASN A 435 -44.02 6.40 -19.84
C ASN A 435 -43.48 7.81 -20.04
N GLY A 436 -43.58 8.31 -21.28
CA GLY A 436 -43.28 9.71 -21.65
C GLY A 436 -44.18 10.76 -20.98
N HIS A 437 -44.74 10.48 -19.80
CA HIS A 437 -45.54 11.36 -18.95
C HIS A 437 -45.05 11.36 -17.47
N GLY A 438 -43.96 10.68 -17.13
CA GLY A 438 -43.38 10.70 -15.78
C GLY A 438 -42.33 11.80 -15.53
N ASP A 439 -41.81 12.42 -16.60
CA ASP A 439 -40.58 13.22 -16.53
C ASP A 439 -40.75 14.69 -16.12
N ASP A 440 -41.98 15.16 -15.89
CA ASP A 440 -42.17 16.49 -15.32
C ASP A 440 -42.25 16.45 -13.79
N GLN A 441 -42.62 15.33 -13.16
CA GLN A 441 -42.88 15.32 -11.71
C GLN A 441 -41.62 15.07 -10.85
N TYR A 442 -40.59 14.37 -11.35
CA TYR A 442 -39.34 14.21 -10.59
C TYR A 442 -38.45 15.46 -10.70
N CYS A 443 -38.33 16.04 -11.90
CA CYS A 443 -37.69 17.35 -12.08
C CYS A 443 -38.50 18.49 -11.40
N ARG A 444 -39.85 18.47 -11.43
CA ARG A 444 -40.65 19.45 -10.68
C ARG A 444 -40.69 19.20 -9.18
N SER A 445 -40.64 17.98 -8.67
CA SER A 445 -40.62 17.75 -7.20
C SER A 445 -39.29 18.14 -6.58
N VAL A 446 -38.17 17.90 -7.29
CA VAL A 446 -36.86 18.43 -6.90
C VAL A 446 -36.82 19.95 -7.06
N SER A 447 -37.41 20.50 -8.12
CA SER A 447 -37.55 21.96 -8.31
C SER A 447 -38.44 22.62 -7.27
N LEU A 448 -39.60 22.06 -6.90
CA LEU A 448 -40.53 22.60 -5.89
C LEU A 448 -40.03 22.41 -4.47
N ALA A 449 -39.32 21.32 -4.16
CA ALA A 449 -38.63 21.16 -2.89
C ALA A 449 -37.48 22.17 -2.75
N ASN A 450 -36.72 22.39 -3.84
CA ASN A 450 -35.66 23.39 -3.88
C ASN A 450 -36.19 24.83 -3.96
N LEU A 451 -37.35 25.09 -4.58
CA LEU A 451 -38.03 26.39 -4.57
C LEU A 451 -38.64 26.67 -3.20
N ARG A 452 -39.21 25.67 -2.51
CA ARG A 452 -39.67 25.84 -1.12
C ARG A 452 -38.49 26.07 -0.17
N ALA A 453 -37.37 25.38 -0.37
CA ALA A 453 -36.14 25.63 0.37
C ALA A 453 -35.56 27.02 0.06
N ALA A 454 -35.49 27.42 -1.21
CA ALA A 454 -35.01 28.73 -1.65
C ALA A 454 -35.93 29.88 -1.20
N LEU A 455 -37.26 29.75 -1.30
CA LEU A 455 -38.22 30.73 -0.78
C LEU A 455 -38.19 30.80 0.76
N SER A 456 -37.90 29.70 1.46
CA SER A 456 -37.69 29.75 2.93
C SER A 456 -36.39 30.45 3.34
N ILE A 457 -35.37 30.42 2.46
CA ILE A 457 -34.07 31.09 2.64
C ILE A 457 -34.16 32.56 2.23
N GLU A 458 -34.96 32.89 1.21
CA GLU A 458 -35.08 34.24 0.66
C GLU A 458 -36.12 35.09 1.43
N MET A 459 -37.17 34.49 1.99
CA MET A 459 -38.07 35.19 2.93
C MET A 459 -37.45 35.43 4.32
N LYS A 460 -36.38 34.71 4.68
CA LYS A 460 -35.61 34.97 5.92
C LYS A 460 -34.59 36.09 5.81
N ASN A 461 -34.33 36.59 4.60
CA ASN A 461 -33.25 37.55 4.30
C ASN A 461 -33.71 38.95 3.86
N ARG A 462 -34.99 39.32 4.02
CA ARG A 462 -35.43 40.72 3.89
C ARG A 462 -35.85 41.28 5.25
N GLN A 463 -35.03 42.18 5.80
CA GLN A 463 -35.36 43.03 6.94
C GLN A 463 -36.61 43.87 6.66
N PRO A 464 -37.32 44.27 7.72
CA PRO A 464 -37.51 45.70 7.91
C PRO A 464 -37.09 46.12 9.32
N SER A 465 -36.23 47.14 9.37
CA SER A 465 -35.99 47.93 10.57
C SER A 465 -37.16 48.91 10.80
N ILE A 466 -37.51 49.07 12.08
CA ILE A 466 -38.33 50.14 12.72
C ILE A 466 -39.85 49.90 12.73
N LEU A 467 -40.41 49.44 13.87
CA LEU A 467 -41.31 50.23 14.73
C LEU A 467 -41.75 49.45 15.99
N TYR A 468 -42.12 50.25 16.99
CA TYR A 468 -42.40 49.98 18.40
C TYR A 468 -43.64 49.10 18.72
N SER A 469 -43.61 48.51 19.94
CA SER A 469 -44.71 48.45 20.92
C SER A 469 -45.86 47.42 20.83
N SER A 470 -45.99 46.68 21.96
CA SER A 470 -47.21 46.32 22.73
C SER A 470 -48.25 45.30 22.22
N ARG A 471 -48.61 44.38 23.16
CA ARG A 471 -49.89 43.62 23.32
C ARG A 471 -50.19 42.63 22.18
N GLY A 472 -50.60 41.37 22.39
CA GLY A 472 -51.54 40.78 23.33
C GLY A 472 -52.58 39.99 22.50
N PHE A 473 -53.03 38.84 23.01
CA PHE A 473 -54.21 38.06 22.58
C PHE A 473 -54.18 37.21 21.28
N LEU A 474 -54.49 35.91 21.47
CA LEU A 474 -55.64 35.13 20.94
C LEU A 474 -55.31 33.77 20.32
N CYS A 475 -55.78 32.73 21.02
CA CYS A 475 -56.09 31.38 20.55
C CYS A 475 -57.32 31.43 19.60
N PRO A 476 -57.63 30.40 18.78
CA PRO A 476 -58.43 29.28 19.31
C PRO A 476 -58.16 27.88 18.71
N LYS A 477 -58.70 26.90 19.45
CA LYS A 477 -58.80 25.43 19.27
C LYS A 477 -59.62 24.98 18.04
N LEU A 478 -59.38 23.73 17.59
CA LEU A 478 -60.31 22.60 17.29
C LEU A 478 -59.41 21.46 16.70
N LEU A 479 -59.48 20.14 16.98
CA LEU A 479 -60.45 19.22 17.58
C LEU A 479 -59.71 18.07 18.31
N THR A 480 -60.35 17.65 19.40
CA THR A 480 -60.33 16.40 20.21
C THR A 480 -59.80 15.08 19.62
N PHE A 481 -59.05 14.32 20.43
CA PHE A 481 -59.51 13.06 21.08
C PHE A 481 -58.65 12.72 22.31
N THR A 482 -59.29 12.15 23.33
CA THR A 482 -58.92 11.99 24.75
C THR A 482 -58.36 10.61 25.11
N CYS A 483 -57.47 10.54 26.13
CA CYS A 483 -57.54 9.69 27.35
C CYS A 483 -56.21 9.84 28.13
N GLN A 484 -56.20 10.54 29.29
CA GLN A 484 -56.19 10.01 30.68
C GLN A 484 -55.00 9.06 30.96
N GLY A 485 -54.17 9.18 32.01
CA GLY A 485 -54.04 10.03 33.20
C GLY A 485 -52.86 9.43 34.02
N SER A 486 -51.94 10.18 34.62
CA SER A 486 -51.86 10.52 36.07
C SER A 486 -50.35 10.78 36.34
N GLN A 487 -49.90 12.01 36.64
CA GLN A 487 -49.69 12.65 37.95
C GLN A 487 -48.85 11.86 38.99
N MET A 488 -47.67 12.42 39.33
CA MET A 488 -47.16 12.78 40.69
C MET A 488 -45.61 12.85 40.67
N THR A 489 -44.98 14.02 40.58
CA THR A 489 -44.57 15.00 41.62
C THR A 489 -43.28 14.66 42.40
N SER A 490 -42.35 15.64 42.36
CA SER A 490 -41.38 16.05 43.41
C SER A 490 -40.26 15.05 43.78
N GLY A 491 -38.98 15.38 43.96
CA GLY A 491 -38.27 16.64 44.23
C GLY A 491 -37.13 16.35 45.23
N TYR A 492 -36.01 17.07 45.10
CA TYR A 492 -34.89 17.27 46.07
C TYR A 492 -33.63 16.37 46.03
N ASP A 493 -32.56 16.99 45.50
CA ASP A 493 -31.28 17.38 46.13
C ASP A 493 -30.32 16.40 46.82
N LEU A 494 -29.11 16.37 46.23
CA LEU A 494 -27.74 16.46 46.79
C LEU A 494 -27.41 15.77 48.13
N THR A 495 -26.42 14.86 48.12
CA THR A 495 -25.09 15.08 48.74
C THR A 495 -24.13 13.89 48.53
N ILE A 496 -22.84 14.21 48.38
CA ILE A 496 -21.69 13.29 48.30
C ILE A 496 -21.20 12.99 49.72
N PRO A 497 -20.75 11.75 50.01
CA PRO A 497 -19.59 11.56 50.88
C PRO A 497 -18.52 10.63 50.29
N GLN A 498 -17.26 10.98 50.57
CA GLN A 498 -16.02 10.23 50.34
C GLN A 498 -15.64 9.39 51.61
N PRO A 499 -14.62 8.51 51.56
CA PRO A 499 -14.69 7.09 51.98
C PRO A 499 -13.97 6.78 53.32
N PRO A 500 -13.95 5.51 53.76
CA PRO A 500 -12.92 4.98 54.64
C PRO A 500 -11.98 3.96 53.96
N LYS A 501 -10.76 3.87 54.52
CA LYS A 501 -9.57 3.12 54.09
C LYS A 501 -9.30 1.86 54.95
N ASN A 502 -8.37 1.04 54.43
CA ASN A 502 -7.51 -0.02 55.04
C ASN A 502 -8.08 -1.47 54.96
N MET A 503 -7.35 -2.54 54.58
CA MET A 503 -5.90 -2.80 54.52
C MET A 503 -5.58 -4.03 53.62
N GLU A 504 -4.53 -3.90 52.80
CA GLU A 504 -3.42 -4.82 52.40
C GLU A 504 -3.48 -6.33 52.80
N ALA A 505 -2.99 -7.35 52.07
CA ALA A 505 -2.11 -7.51 50.91
C ALA A 505 -2.16 -8.99 50.39
N CYS A 506 -1.99 -9.22 49.09
CA CYS A 506 -1.00 -10.16 48.53
C CYS A 506 -0.87 -9.93 47.01
N ILE A 507 0.38 -9.90 46.55
CA ILE A 507 0.87 -9.33 45.29
C ILE A 507 1.28 -10.48 44.34
N GLN A 508 1.15 -10.28 43.02
CA GLN A 508 2.22 -10.46 42.00
C GLN A 508 1.72 -10.98 40.64
N THR A 509 2.21 -10.33 39.57
CA THR A 509 2.26 -10.77 38.14
C THR A 509 1.08 -10.54 37.18
N THR A 510 0.25 -9.48 37.30
CA THR A 510 -0.71 -9.16 36.19
C THR A 510 -1.08 -7.68 36.02
N ALA A 511 -0.17 -6.73 36.30
CA ALA A 511 -0.47 -5.29 36.19
C ALA A 511 -0.02 -4.63 34.87
N ALA A 512 0.93 -5.21 34.13
CA ALA A 512 1.39 -4.64 32.85
C ALA A 512 0.46 -5.00 31.67
N TYR A 513 -0.18 -6.18 31.73
CA TYR A 513 -1.03 -6.67 30.65
C TYR A 513 -2.40 -5.93 30.59
N ASN A 514 -2.98 -5.62 31.76
CA ASN A 514 -4.25 -4.92 31.84
C ASN A 514 -4.14 -3.42 31.51
N LEU A 515 -2.99 -2.79 31.70
CA LEU A 515 -2.78 -1.40 31.24
C LEU A 515 -2.66 -1.32 29.71
N ILE A 516 -2.06 -2.34 29.07
CA ILE A 516 -1.98 -2.44 27.61
C ILE A 516 -3.35 -2.80 27.01
N LEU A 517 -4.14 -3.66 27.66
CA LEU A 517 -5.49 -4.00 27.21
C LEU A 517 -6.53 -2.90 27.45
N HIS A 518 -6.43 -2.11 28.53
CA HIS A 518 -7.32 -0.95 28.73
C HIS A 518 -6.99 0.22 27.79
N LEU A 519 -5.75 0.35 27.33
CA LEU A 519 -5.40 1.31 26.27
C LEU A 519 -5.80 0.81 24.87
N ALA A 520 -5.93 -0.51 24.65
CA ALA A 520 -6.35 -1.10 23.38
C ALA A 520 -7.87 -1.24 23.21
N THR A 521 -8.67 -1.07 24.27
CA THR A 521 -10.13 -1.19 24.22
C THR A 521 -10.84 0.08 24.68
N TYR A 522 -10.50 1.22 24.06
CA TYR A 522 -11.46 2.33 24.05
C TYR A 522 -12.58 1.99 23.07
N ARG A 523 -13.71 1.56 23.63
CA ARG A 523 -14.98 1.35 22.93
C ARG A 523 -15.32 2.66 22.20
N VAL A 524 -15.05 2.71 20.91
CA VAL A 524 -15.61 3.75 20.03
C VAL A 524 -17.09 3.44 19.95
N GLU A 525 -17.89 4.07 20.81
CA GLU A 525 -19.31 4.18 20.56
C GLU A 525 -19.48 4.83 19.18
N HIS A 526 -20.04 4.07 18.26
CA HIS A 526 -20.50 4.56 16.97
C HIS A 526 -21.62 5.56 17.22
N VAL A 527 -21.28 6.82 17.46
CA VAL A 527 -22.20 7.92 17.20
C VAL A 527 -22.36 7.99 15.69
N SER A 528 -23.48 7.48 15.21
CA SER A 528 -23.96 7.71 13.85
C SER A 528 -24.20 9.21 13.68
N MET A 529 -23.18 9.93 13.19
CA MET A 529 -23.41 11.25 12.61
C MET A 529 -24.01 11.06 11.22
N ASP A 530 -25.30 11.34 11.12
CA ASP A 530 -25.94 11.71 9.86
C ASP A 530 -25.14 12.86 9.22
N GLN A 531 -24.40 12.54 8.16
CA GLN A 531 -23.73 13.54 7.32
C GLN A 531 -24.68 13.98 6.20
N THR A 532 -25.57 14.91 6.54
CA THR A 532 -26.19 15.84 5.59
C THR A 532 -26.09 17.27 6.13
N ALA A 533 -24.85 17.71 6.36
CA ALA A 533 -24.48 19.12 6.43
C ALA A 533 -23.03 19.25 5.98
N PHE A 534 -22.72 20.20 5.07
CA PHE A 534 -21.35 20.60 4.73
C PHE A 534 -20.71 21.25 5.97
N GLY A 535 -20.25 20.43 6.91
CA GLY A 535 -19.48 20.83 8.08
C GLY A 535 -17.99 20.74 7.76
N ILE A 536 -17.28 21.85 7.91
CA ILE A 536 -15.81 21.94 7.85
C ILE A 536 -15.23 20.89 8.83
N ASP A 537 -14.27 20.06 8.39
CA ASP A 537 -13.62 19.06 9.24
C ASP A 537 -12.99 19.76 10.46
N SER A 538 -13.05 19.15 11.65
CA SER A 538 -12.54 19.75 12.90
C SER A 538 -11.08 20.23 12.78
N ALA A 539 -10.24 19.44 12.11
CA ALA A 539 -8.85 19.80 11.84
C ALA A 539 -8.71 20.80 10.66
N GLU A 540 -9.68 20.92 9.75
CA GLU A 540 -9.71 21.99 8.75
C GLU A 540 -10.10 23.32 9.40
N LYS A 541 -11.08 23.29 10.30
CA LYS A 541 -11.42 24.43 11.15
C LYS A 541 -10.22 24.88 11.98
N ARG A 542 -9.47 23.95 12.58
CA ARG A 542 -8.24 24.26 13.33
C ARG A 542 -7.14 24.81 12.44
N LEU A 543 -6.93 24.27 11.24
CA LEU A 543 -5.97 24.79 10.26
C LEU A 543 -6.32 26.23 9.83
N ASN A 544 -7.61 26.49 9.60
CA ASN A 544 -8.12 27.82 9.28
C ASN A 544 -7.95 28.79 10.47
N GLU A 545 -8.19 28.36 11.72
CA GLU A 545 -7.90 29.14 12.94
C GLU A 545 -6.42 29.52 13.07
N LEU A 546 -5.52 28.70 12.52
CA LEU A 546 -4.07 28.96 12.50
C LEU A 546 -3.64 29.90 11.36
N GLY A 547 -4.54 30.21 10.42
CA GLY A 547 -4.32 31.12 9.30
C GLY A 547 -3.83 30.45 8.01
N TYR A 548 -4.01 29.14 7.87
CA TYR A 548 -3.62 28.39 6.68
C TYR A 548 -4.82 27.94 5.87
N LYS A 549 -4.74 28.17 4.55
CA LYS A 549 -5.67 27.60 3.59
C LYS A 549 -5.23 26.17 3.29
N GLN A 550 -6.17 25.23 3.32
CA GLN A 550 -5.89 23.85 2.94
C GLN A 550 -5.56 23.78 1.43
N GLU A 551 -4.34 23.34 1.08
CA GLU A 551 -3.89 23.18 -0.31
C GLU A 551 -3.86 21.70 -0.75
N LEU A 552 -3.73 20.76 0.20
CA LEU A 552 -3.69 19.32 -0.05
C LEU A 552 -5.04 18.63 0.21
N ARG A 553 -5.31 17.51 -0.48
CA ARG A 553 -6.58 16.76 -0.35
C ARG A 553 -6.52 15.79 0.84
N ARG A 554 -7.53 15.83 1.72
CA ARG A 554 -7.69 14.92 2.87
C ARG A 554 -8.13 13.50 2.45
N GLU A 555 -7.19 12.72 1.92
CA GLU A 555 -7.41 11.34 1.45
C GLU A 555 -6.80 10.26 2.37
N MET A 556 -5.97 10.66 3.35
CA MET A 556 -5.30 9.76 4.29
C MET A 556 -6.17 9.46 5.52
N THR A 557 -6.39 8.17 5.76
CA THR A 557 -7.05 7.64 6.95
C THR A 557 -6.01 7.33 8.02
N PHE A 558 -6.43 7.13 9.29
CA PHE A 558 -5.53 6.73 10.38
C PHE A 558 -4.61 5.57 9.99
N PHE A 559 -5.15 4.52 9.39
CA PHE A 559 -4.34 3.37 8.96
C PHE A 559 -3.26 3.73 7.93
N LYS A 560 -3.56 4.61 6.96
CA LYS A 560 -2.58 5.05 5.96
C LYS A 560 -1.51 5.94 6.59
N THR A 561 -1.90 6.85 7.48
CA THR A 561 -0.98 7.73 8.20
C THR A 561 -0.08 6.91 9.12
N LEU A 562 -0.63 5.94 9.85
CA LEU A 562 0.12 4.98 10.65
C LEU A 562 1.08 4.16 9.78
N ALA A 563 0.63 3.64 8.63
CA ALA A 563 1.47 2.85 7.74
C ALA A 563 2.69 3.62 7.25
N ILE A 564 2.53 4.88 6.84
CA ILE A 564 3.66 5.72 6.42
C ILE A 564 4.57 6.06 7.61
N THR A 565 4.00 6.38 8.77
CA THR A 565 4.78 6.70 9.98
C THR A 565 5.60 5.51 10.46
N PHE A 566 4.97 4.34 10.57
CA PHE A 566 5.63 3.08 10.90
C PHE A 566 6.71 2.72 9.88
N SER A 567 6.44 2.96 8.59
CA SER A 567 7.42 2.74 7.52
C SER A 567 8.68 3.59 7.68
N SER A 568 8.55 4.79 8.22
CA SER A 568 9.65 5.76 8.36
C SER A 568 10.60 5.43 9.50
N MET A 569 10.11 4.73 10.52
CA MET A 569 10.91 4.28 11.65
C MET A 569 11.57 2.92 11.36
N ALA A 570 10.80 2.00 10.78
CA ALA A 570 11.15 0.63 10.39
C ALA A 570 11.78 -0.30 11.46
N VAL A 571 11.33 -1.55 11.52
CA VAL A 571 11.78 -2.51 12.56
C VAL A 571 13.27 -2.86 12.43
N PHE A 572 13.76 -2.98 11.19
CA PHE A 572 15.11 -3.49 10.91
C PHE A 572 16.18 -2.42 10.77
N ILE A 573 15.84 -1.14 10.99
CA ILE A 573 16.70 0.00 10.63
C ILE A 573 18.09 -0.08 11.28
N GLY A 574 18.17 -0.52 12.53
CA GLY A 574 19.42 -0.64 13.27
C GLY A 574 20.28 -1.86 12.95
N THR A 575 19.87 -2.76 12.06
CA THR A 575 20.61 -4.01 11.77
C THR A 575 22.12 -3.78 11.53
N PRO A 576 22.57 -2.74 10.80
CA PRO A 576 24.00 -2.44 10.64
C PRO A 576 24.75 -2.10 11.94
N LEU A 577 24.07 -1.52 12.93
CA LEU A 577 24.64 -1.13 14.23
C LEU A 577 24.63 -2.27 15.26
N TYR A 578 23.99 -3.41 14.98
CA TYR A 578 23.89 -4.53 15.92
C TYR A 578 25.27 -5.08 16.30
N GLY A 579 26.10 -5.37 15.29
CA GLY A 579 27.46 -5.89 15.50
C GLY A 579 28.34 -4.98 16.36
N PRO A 580 28.48 -3.68 16.03
CA PRO A 580 29.19 -2.73 16.88
C PRO A 580 28.63 -2.63 18.30
N SER A 581 27.31 -2.60 18.46
CA SER A 581 26.67 -2.47 19.77
C SER A 581 26.95 -3.68 20.67
N LEU A 582 26.98 -4.86 20.07
CA LEU A 582 27.35 -6.11 20.75
C LEU A 582 28.83 -6.12 21.16
N ARG A 583 29.74 -5.56 20.36
CA ARG A 583 31.19 -5.43 20.72
C ARG A 583 31.43 -4.46 21.87
N TYR A 584 30.61 -3.43 22.04
CA TYR A 584 30.84 -2.45 23.08
C TYR A 584 30.61 -3.02 24.48
N ALA A 585 29.45 -3.64 24.73
CA ALA A 585 29.06 -4.05 26.08
C ALA A 585 28.28 -5.38 26.14
N GLY A 586 28.34 -6.18 25.08
CA GLY A 586 27.74 -7.51 25.03
C GLY A 586 26.20 -7.54 24.93
N PRO A 587 25.63 -8.76 24.96
CA PRO A 587 24.19 -9.01 24.81
C PRO A 587 23.30 -8.25 25.80
N ALA A 588 23.66 -8.29 27.10
CA ALA A 588 22.79 -7.75 28.15
C ALA A 588 22.57 -6.24 27.99
N SER A 589 23.65 -5.50 27.67
CA SER A 589 23.58 -4.05 27.48
C SER A 589 22.76 -3.67 26.24
N LEU A 590 22.84 -4.45 25.16
CA LEU A 590 22.06 -4.24 23.94
C LEU A 590 20.56 -4.44 24.20
N ILE A 591 20.19 -5.56 24.84
CA ILE A 591 18.79 -5.95 25.08
C ILE A 591 18.11 -5.03 26.11
N TRP A 592 18.76 -4.75 27.25
CA TRP A 592 18.22 -3.83 28.25
C TRP A 592 18.32 -2.38 27.81
N GLY A 593 19.36 -2.04 27.05
CA GLY A 593 19.52 -0.74 26.41
C GLY A 593 18.32 -0.36 25.54
N TRP A 594 17.80 -1.32 24.77
CA TRP A 594 16.55 -1.11 24.01
C TRP A 594 15.37 -0.71 24.90
N VAL A 595 15.15 -1.41 26.01
CA VAL A 595 14.04 -1.13 26.95
C VAL A 595 14.19 0.27 27.57
N VAL A 596 15.40 0.63 27.98
CA VAL A 596 15.69 1.94 28.57
C VAL A 596 15.48 3.06 27.55
N VAL A 597 15.99 2.90 26.33
CA VAL A 597 15.84 3.89 25.26
C VAL A 597 14.37 4.03 24.86
N THR A 598 13.63 2.92 24.74
CA THR A 598 12.17 2.94 24.54
C THR A 598 11.46 3.75 25.62
N PHE A 599 11.77 3.50 26.90
CA PHE A 599 11.13 4.19 28.02
C PHE A 599 11.29 5.71 27.92
N PHE A 600 12.50 6.20 27.61
CA PHE A 600 12.72 7.64 27.47
C PHE A 600 12.14 8.21 26.17
N THR A 601 12.17 7.47 25.06
CA THR A 601 11.54 7.90 23.79
C THR A 601 10.03 8.09 23.95
N TRP A 602 9.34 7.33 24.81
CA TRP A 602 7.93 7.57 25.10
C TRP A 602 7.65 8.98 25.62
N PHE A 603 8.52 9.56 26.45
CA PHE A 603 8.36 10.95 26.90
C PHE A 603 8.43 11.93 25.74
N VAL A 604 9.35 11.70 24.79
CA VAL A 604 9.47 12.51 23.57
C VAL A 604 8.21 12.37 22.70
N GLY A 605 7.76 11.15 22.47
CA GLY A 605 6.55 10.86 21.71
C GLY A 605 5.29 11.47 22.31
N ILE A 606 5.13 11.41 23.63
CA ILE A 606 3.99 12.00 24.35
C ILE A 606 4.00 13.53 24.26
N ALA A 607 5.16 14.18 24.41
CA ALA A 607 5.28 15.62 24.23
C ALA A 607 4.95 16.04 22.79
N MET A 608 5.46 15.31 21.80
CA MET A 608 5.20 15.55 20.38
C MET A 608 3.72 15.33 20.02
N ALA A 609 3.08 14.31 20.60
CA ALA A 609 1.67 14.02 20.40
C ALA A 609 0.76 15.16 20.91
N GLU A 610 1.08 15.78 22.07
CA GLU A 610 0.34 16.96 22.56
C GLU A 610 0.45 18.13 21.58
N ILE A 611 1.67 18.43 21.11
CA ILE A 611 1.91 19.54 20.20
C ILE A 611 1.20 19.29 18.85
N CYS A 612 1.29 18.07 18.32
CA CYS A 612 0.62 17.66 17.08
C CYS A 612 -0.90 17.77 17.18
N SER A 613 -1.48 17.46 18.34
CA SER A 613 -2.93 17.55 18.56
C SER A 613 -3.40 19.00 18.54
N SER A 614 -2.61 19.90 19.11
CA SER A 614 -2.93 21.34 19.16
C SER A 614 -2.74 22.05 17.82
N PHE A 615 -1.75 21.61 17.02
CA PHE A 615 -1.29 22.25 15.78
C PHE A 615 -1.16 21.26 14.60
N PRO A 616 -2.26 20.72 14.05
CA PRO A 616 -2.21 19.76 12.95
C PRO A 616 -1.99 20.45 11.59
N THR A 617 -0.76 20.88 11.30
CA THR A 617 -0.38 21.61 10.08
C THR A 617 0.80 20.97 9.34
N THR A 618 0.82 21.01 8.00
CA THR A 618 1.99 20.57 7.21
C THR A 618 3.14 21.54 7.41
N GLY A 619 4.37 21.02 7.56
CA GLY A 619 5.51 21.80 8.05
C GLY A 619 5.71 21.73 9.57
N SER A 620 5.21 20.64 10.17
CA SER A 620 4.94 20.45 11.60
C SER A 620 5.95 21.12 12.55
N LEU A 621 7.17 20.60 12.64
CA LEU A 621 8.16 20.95 13.66
C LEU A 621 8.58 22.42 13.62
N TYR A 622 8.92 22.96 12.45
CA TYR A 622 9.32 24.37 12.34
C TYR A 622 8.15 25.32 12.62
N PHE A 623 6.93 24.94 12.23
CA PHE A 623 5.72 25.69 12.54
C PHE A 623 5.44 25.68 14.04
N TRP A 624 5.54 24.53 14.70
CA TRP A 624 5.37 24.38 16.13
C TRP A 624 6.40 25.21 16.90
N ALA A 625 7.66 25.16 16.48
CA ALA A 625 8.74 25.96 17.06
C ALA A 625 8.44 27.47 16.96
N ALA A 626 7.99 27.95 15.80
CA ALA A 626 7.62 29.36 15.62
C ALA A 626 6.50 29.79 16.58
N HIS A 627 5.44 28.98 16.67
CA HIS A 627 4.23 29.34 17.41
C HIS A 627 4.44 29.25 18.93
N LEU A 628 5.15 28.22 19.39
CA LEU A 628 5.41 27.99 20.81
C LEU A 628 6.43 28.98 21.39
N ALA A 629 7.44 29.39 20.62
CA ALA A 629 8.45 30.35 21.06
C ALA A 629 7.96 31.81 21.07
N GLY A 630 6.75 32.07 20.54
CA GLY A 630 6.13 33.38 20.53
C GLY A 630 6.73 34.37 19.52
N PRO A 631 6.26 35.62 19.47
CA PRO A 631 6.59 36.55 18.39
C PRO A 631 8.04 37.03 18.36
N LYS A 632 8.74 37.05 19.51
CA LYS A 632 10.14 37.51 19.60
C LYS A 632 11.14 36.43 19.17
N TRP A 633 10.98 35.21 19.68
CA TRP A 633 11.91 34.10 19.45
C TRP A 633 11.44 33.13 18.37
N GLY A 634 10.18 33.23 17.92
CA GLY A 634 9.56 32.37 16.92
C GLY A 634 10.37 32.22 15.63
N PRO A 635 10.76 33.31 14.95
CA PRO A 635 11.56 33.22 13.73
C PRO A 635 12.88 32.46 13.95
N PHE A 636 13.59 32.75 15.05
CA PHE A 636 14.85 32.07 15.38
C PHE A 636 14.65 30.58 15.70
N ALA A 637 13.69 30.25 16.55
CA ALA A 637 13.38 28.88 16.92
C ALA A 637 12.99 28.05 15.69
N SER A 638 12.15 28.60 14.81
CA SER A 638 11.77 27.94 13.57
C SER A 638 12.93 27.79 12.58
N TRP A 639 13.87 28.73 12.53
CA TRP A 639 15.07 28.65 11.70
C TRP A 639 15.97 27.49 12.15
N CYS A 640 16.29 27.42 13.44
CA CYS A 640 17.07 26.32 14.01
C CYS A 640 16.37 24.98 13.78
N CYS A 641 15.07 24.90 14.09
CA CYS A 641 14.28 23.68 13.93
C CYS A 641 14.23 23.20 12.48
N ALA A 642 13.97 24.08 11.53
CA ALA A 642 13.87 23.72 10.12
C ALA A 642 15.19 23.21 9.55
N TRP A 643 16.32 23.83 9.91
CA TRP A 643 17.63 23.40 9.41
C TRP A 643 18.13 22.12 10.08
N LEU A 644 17.87 21.93 11.38
CA LEU A 644 18.08 20.66 12.09
C LEU A 644 17.32 19.53 11.40
N GLU A 645 16.03 19.74 11.16
CA GLU A 645 15.18 18.75 10.51
C GLU A 645 15.59 18.48 9.07
N THR A 646 15.92 19.52 8.29
CA THR A 646 16.36 19.38 6.90
C THR A 646 17.62 18.54 6.78
N ILE A 647 18.66 18.82 7.59
CA ILE A 647 19.90 18.03 7.55
C ILE A 647 19.65 16.61 8.04
N GLY A 648 18.82 16.44 9.08
CA GLY A 648 18.45 15.13 9.64
C GLY A 648 17.74 14.24 8.62
N ALA A 649 16.74 14.80 7.93
CA ALA A 649 15.94 14.10 6.94
C ALA A 649 16.75 13.74 5.68
N VAL A 650 17.57 14.66 5.17
CA VAL A 650 18.40 14.42 3.98
C VAL A 650 19.50 13.39 4.26
N SER A 651 20.17 13.47 5.41
CA SER A 651 21.15 12.45 5.81
C SER A 651 20.48 11.12 6.16
N GLY A 652 19.22 11.13 6.61
CA GLY A 652 18.41 9.92 6.80
C GLY A 652 18.20 9.14 5.50
N ILE A 653 18.01 9.82 4.36
CA ILE A 653 17.98 9.16 3.04
C ILE A 653 19.31 8.41 2.82
N GLY A 654 20.44 9.05 3.12
CA GLY A 654 21.76 8.44 3.01
C GLY A 654 21.96 7.26 3.94
N ALA A 655 21.52 7.36 5.20
CA ALA A 655 21.63 6.27 6.17
C ALA A 655 20.88 5.01 5.69
N GLN A 656 19.71 5.20 5.10
CA GLN A 656 18.91 4.11 4.53
C GLN A 656 19.50 3.58 3.23
N ALA A 657 20.05 4.43 2.37
CA ALA A 657 20.72 4.00 1.14
C ALA A 657 21.96 3.16 1.47
N TYR A 658 22.71 3.52 2.51
CA TYR A 658 23.86 2.73 2.99
C TYR A 658 23.40 1.38 3.54
N SER A 659 22.39 1.39 4.43
CA SER A 659 21.87 0.15 5.04
C SER A 659 21.30 -0.81 3.99
N GLY A 660 20.55 -0.28 3.02
CA GLY A 660 20.05 -1.04 1.88
C GLY A 660 21.15 -1.58 0.97
N ALA A 661 22.20 -0.79 0.70
CA ALA A 661 23.37 -1.22 -0.07
C ALA A 661 24.17 -2.31 0.66
N GLN A 662 24.32 -2.22 1.98
CA GLN A 662 25.00 -3.23 2.78
C GLN A 662 24.23 -4.55 2.82
N ALA A 663 22.92 -4.50 3.03
CA ALA A 663 22.09 -5.71 2.95
C ALA A 663 22.11 -6.33 1.54
N LEU A 664 22.06 -5.50 0.49
CA LEU A 664 22.16 -5.97 -0.89
C LEU A 664 23.52 -6.61 -1.20
N GLN A 665 24.61 -6.01 -0.70
CA GLN A 665 25.95 -6.58 -0.81
C GLN A 665 26.02 -7.96 -0.16
N MET A 666 25.46 -8.14 1.03
CA MET A 666 25.45 -9.45 1.70
C MET A 666 24.57 -10.47 0.97
N ILE A 667 23.44 -10.04 0.42
CA ILE A 667 22.59 -10.89 -0.44
C ILE A 667 23.39 -11.40 -1.64
N ILE A 668 24.04 -10.49 -2.37
CA ILE A 668 24.85 -10.85 -3.55
C ILE A 668 26.02 -11.74 -3.12
N PHE A 669 26.70 -11.42 -2.03
CA PHE A 669 27.86 -12.15 -1.55
C PHE A 669 27.54 -13.60 -1.15
N LEU A 670 26.43 -13.81 -0.45
CA LEU A 670 25.98 -15.15 -0.03
C LEU A 670 25.25 -15.92 -1.14
N ALA A 671 24.69 -15.22 -2.14
CA ALA A 671 24.06 -15.86 -3.29
C ALA A 671 25.09 -16.37 -4.30
N THR A 672 26.17 -15.62 -4.51
CA THR A 672 27.28 -15.97 -5.42
C THR A 672 28.30 -16.94 -4.81
N GLY A 673 28.08 -17.36 -3.56
CA GLY A 673 28.97 -18.24 -2.81
C GLY A 673 29.00 -17.81 -1.35
N ASN A 674 30.16 -17.35 -0.90
CA ASN A 674 30.42 -16.65 0.36
C ASN A 674 31.93 -16.38 0.39
N ASN A 675 32.48 -15.88 1.49
CA ASN A 675 33.91 -15.62 1.59
C ASN A 675 34.82 -16.83 1.30
N LYS A 676 34.39 -18.04 1.69
CA LYS A 676 35.14 -19.29 1.49
C LYS A 676 34.84 -19.95 0.14
N GLY A 677 33.68 -19.65 -0.45
CA GLY A 677 33.20 -20.18 -1.72
C GLY A 677 33.47 -19.29 -2.93
N GLY A 678 34.34 -18.28 -2.83
CA GLY A 678 34.66 -17.37 -3.94
C GLY A 678 33.54 -16.38 -4.29
N GLY A 679 32.64 -16.08 -3.34
CA GLY A 679 31.52 -15.17 -3.53
C GLY A 679 31.97 -13.73 -3.86
N TYR A 680 31.15 -13.02 -4.63
CA TYR A 680 31.45 -11.66 -5.06
C TYR A 680 31.19 -10.64 -3.95
N PHE A 681 32.25 -10.15 -3.33
CA PHE A 681 32.17 -9.04 -2.39
C PHE A 681 32.29 -7.70 -3.13
N ALA A 682 31.22 -6.90 -3.13
CA ALA A 682 31.21 -5.64 -3.87
C ALA A 682 32.35 -4.70 -3.45
N SER A 683 33.12 -4.19 -4.43
CA SER A 683 34.15 -3.19 -4.17
C SER A 683 33.52 -1.87 -3.70
N ARG A 684 34.31 -0.98 -3.08
CA ARG A 684 33.82 0.33 -2.59
C ARG A 684 33.12 1.16 -3.68
N GLY A 685 33.59 1.07 -4.92
CA GLY A 685 32.97 1.74 -6.07
C GLY A 685 31.60 1.15 -6.42
N VAL A 686 31.48 -0.18 -6.45
CA VAL A 686 30.20 -0.87 -6.72
C VAL A 686 29.21 -0.64 -5.57
N PHE A 687 29.70 -0.63 -4.32
CA PHE A 687 28.89 -0.27 -3.16
C PHE A 687 28.30 1.13 -3.27
N LEU A 688 29.12 2.12 -3.67
CA LEU A 688 28.65 3.48 -3.93
C LEU A 688 27.62 3.52 -5.07
N CYS A 689 27.81 2.75 -6.14
CA CYS A 689 26.80 2.64 -7.21
C CYS A 689 25.47 2.09 -6.70
N MET A 690 25.47 1.08 -5.82
CA MET A 690 24.25 0.56 -5.18
C MET A 690 23.56 1.65 -4.33
N TYR A 691 24.32 2.36 -3.50
CA TYR A 691 23.85 3.50 -2.70
C TYR A 691 23.18 4.59 -3.57
N ILE A 692 23.83 4.98 -4.66
CA ILE A 692 23.31 5.97 -5.61
C ILE A 692 22.04 5.43 -6.29
N GLY A 693 22.04 4.15 -6.68
CA GLY A 693 20.90 3.46 -7.27
C GLY A 693 19.65 3.51 -6.38
N PHE A 694 19.78 3.25 -5.07
CA PHE A 694 18.68 3.41 -4.11
C PHE A 694 18.14 4.83 -4.09
N THR A 695 19.05 5.80 -3.95
CA THR A 695 18.67 7.22 -3.84
C THR A 695 17.94 7.71 -5.09
N ILE A 696 18.40 7.35 -6.28
CA ILE A 696 17.75 7.68 -7.56
C ILE A 696 16.40 6.97 -7.66
N THR A 697 16.32 5.69 -7.29
CA THR A 697 15.07 4.93 -7.33
C THR A 697 14.00 5.57 -6.45
N TRP A 698 14.35 5.98 -5.23
CA TRP A 698 13.42 6.67 -4.34
C TRP A 698 13.03 8.05 -4.86
N ALA A 699 13.95 8.79 -5.50
CA ALA A 699 13.64 10.07 -6.12
C ALA A 699 12.64 9.93 -7.27
N VAL A 700 12.82 8.91 -8.12
CA VAL A 700 11.90 8.58 -9.22
C VAL A 700 10.52 8.19 -8.66
N LEU A 701 10.49 7.28 -7.67
CA LEU A 701 9.22 6.84 -7.07
C LEU A 701 8.47 7.99 -6.38
N ASN A 702 9.18 8.88 -5.70
CA ASN A 702 8.61 10.08 -5.08
C ASN A 702 8.28 11.20 -6.09
N SER A 703 8.61 11.03 -7.38
CA SER A 703 8.20 11.97 -8.43
C SER A 703 6.83 11.62 -9.03
N PHE A 704 6.32 10.41 -8.78
CA PHE A 704 4.99 9.98 -9.22
C PHE A 704 3.87 10.41 -8.26
N ALA A 705 2.61 10.18 -8.66
CA ALA A 705 1.43 10.59 -7.89
C ALA A 705 1.43 10.04 -6.46
N LEU A 706 1.00 10.87 -5.50
CA LEU A 706 0.87 10.57 -4.06
C LEU A 706 0.18 9.23 -3.74
N GLN A 707 -0.74 8.81 -4.60
CA GLN A 707 -1.48 7.54 -4.44
C GLN A 707 -0.57 6.31 -4.56
N VAL A 708 0.52 6.40 -5.33
CA VAL A 708 1.54 5.35 -5.43
C VAL A 708 2.30 5.22 -4.11
N ILE A 709 2.72 6.35 -3.52
CA ILE A 709 3.43 6.38 -2.24
C ILE A 709 2.54 5.81 -1.12
N ALA A 710 1.26 6.18 -1.09
CA ALA A 710 0.31 5.66 -0.11
C ALA A 710 0.07 4.15 -0.26
N PHE A 711 0.01 3.64 -1.50
CA PHE A 711 -0.11 2.21 -1.77
C PHE A 711 1.15 1.45 -1.35
N LEU A 712 2.34 1.95 -1.71
CA LEU A 712 3.63 1.38 -1.29
C LEU A 712 3.79 1.43 0.23
N GLY A 713 3.25 2.46 0.90
CA GLY A 713 3.20 2.52 2.36
C GLY A 713 2.34 1.41 2.99
N ILE A 714 1.24 1.02 2.36
CA ILE A 714 0.42 -0.12 2.81
C ILE A 714 1.18 -1.44 2.62
N ILE A 715 1.87 -1.61 1.49
CA ILE A 715 2.73 -2.79 1.29
C ILE A 715 3.83 -2.83 2.35
N SER A 716 4.46 -1.68 2.61
CA SER A 716 5.54 -1.56 3.58
C SER A 716 5.12 -1.99 4.99
N ILE A 717 3.97 -1.54 5.50
CA ILE A 717 3.54 -1.96 6.85
C ILE A 717 3.34 -3.47 6.93
N TRP A 718 2.74 -4.10 5.91
CA TRP A 718 2.57 -5.56 5.89
C TRP A 718 3.89 -6.30 5.71
N TRP A 719 4.78 -5.80 4.85
CA TRP A 719 6.14 -6.35 4.68
C TRP A 719 6.91 -6.35 6.00
N GLN A 720 6.83 -5.24 6.73
CA GLN A 720 7.54 -5.09 8.00
C GLN A 720 6.88 -5.85 9.15
N VAL A 721 5.56 -5.94 9.20
CA VAL A 721 4.87 -6.73 10.24
C VAL A 721 5.01 -8.23 9.96
N ILE A 722 4.64 -8.69 8.77
CA ILE A 722 4.67 -10.13 8.42
C ILE A 722 6.11 -10.61 8.25
N GLY A 723 6.93 -9.88 7.48
CA GLY A 723 8.35 -10.20 7.31
C GLY A 723 9.12 -10.06 8.63
N GLY A 724 8.79 -9.04 9.44
CA GLY A 724 9.26 -8.90 10.82
C GLY A 724 8.99 -10.13 11.66
N LEU A 725 7.72 -10.53 11.76
CA LEU A 725 7.30 -11.71 12.52
C LEU A 725 7.92 -12.99 11.98
N ALA A 726 8.04 -13.14 10.66
CA ALA A 726 8.70 -14.28 10.04
C ALA A 726 10.16 -14.39 10.51
N VAL A 727 10.93 -13.29 10.45
CA VAL A 727 12.33 -13.28 10.93
C VAL A 727 12.40 -13.53 12.44
N ILE A 728 11.55 -12.87 13.24
CA ILE A 728 11.53 -12.97 14.71
C ILE A 728 11.23 -14.39 15.18
N VAL A 729 10.24 -15.06 14.57
CA VAL A 729 9.78 -16.38 15.00
C VAL A 729 10.62 -17.49 14.38
N MET A 730 10.92 -17.41 13.09
CA MET A 730 11.57 -18.52 12.39
C MET A 730 13.07 -18.56 12.64
N LEU A 731 13.75 -17.43 12.87
CA LEU A 731 15.20 -17.45 13.06
C LEU A 731 15.62 -18.30 14.27
N PRO A 732 15.04 -18.14 15.47
CA PRO A 732 15.36 -19.01 16.61
C PRO A 732 14.91 -20.46 16.43
N LEU A 733 13.86 -20.71 15.62
CA LEU A 733 13.39 -22.07 15.32
C LEU A 733 14.31 -22.82 14.35
N VAL A 734 14.97 -22.09 13.45
CA VAL A 734 15.91 -22.65 12.49
C VAL A 734 17.30 -22.80 13.09
N ALA A 735 17.69 -21.95 14.04
CA ALA A 735 18.97 -22.04 14.73
C ALA A 735 19.21 -23.45 15.31
N PRO A 736 20.34 -24.12 15.01
CA PRO A 736 20.65 -25.46 15.52
C PRO A 736 20.63 -25.53 17.05
N HIS A 737 21.23 -24.52 17.66
CA HIS A 737 21.20 -24.31 19.11
C HIS A 737 20.87 -22.86 19.40
N THR A 738 20.19 -22.62 20.52
CA THR A 738 19.90 -21.28 21.01
C THR A 738 20.73 -20.98 22.25
N GLN A 739 21.16 -19.72 22.39
CA GLN A 739 21.89 -19.27 23.56
C GLN A 739 21.02 -19.34 24.82
N SER A 740 21.65 -19.55 25.97
CA SER A 740 20.93 -19.57 27.25
C SER A 740 20.34 -18.19 27.58
N ALA A 741 19.20 -18.16 28.29
CA ALA A 741 18.62 -16.91 28.76
C ALA A 741 19.60 -16.12 29.66
N SER A 742 20.46 -16.82 30.42
CA SER A 742 21.53 -16.15 31.19
C SER A 742 22.51 -15.43 30.27
N PHE A 743 22.95 -16.06 29.18
CA PHE A 743 23.82 -15.38 28.22
C PHE A 743 23.15 -14.12 27.65
N VAL A 744 21.91 -14.22 27.20
CA VAL A 744 21.21 -13.07 26.56
C VAL A 744 20.94 -11.92 27.54
N PHE A 745 20.51 -12.22 28.77
CA PHE A 745 20.06 -11.19 29.72
C PHE A 745 21.11 -10.72 30.73
N THR A 746 22.19 -11.50 30.95
CA THR A 746 23.20 -11.20 31.97
C THR A 746 24.64 -11.13 31.45
N HIS A 747 24.94 -11.63 30.23
CA HIS A 747 26.31 -11.58 29.70
C HIS A 747 26.72 -10.15 29.36
N PHE A 748 27.74 -9.67 30.07
CA PHE A 748 28.36 -8.38 29.87
C PHE A 748 29.82 -8.59 29.50
N GLU A 749 30.20 -8.15 28.32
CA GLU A 749 31.57 -8.26 27.82
C GLU A 749 31.92 -7.04 27.00
N THR A 750 33.10 -6.49 27.25
CA THR A 750 33.67 -5.38 26.49
C THR A 750 34.83 -5.93 25.67
N SER A 751 35.04 -5.43 24.45
CA SER A 751 36.20 -5.81 23.62
C SER A 751 37.20 -4.64 23.46
N PRO A 752 38.00 -4.27 24.49
CA PRO A 752 38.99 -3.19 24.38
C PRO A 752 40.04 -3.42 23.29
N GLU A 753 40.38 -4.67 23.00
CA GLU A 753 41.39 -5.02 22.00
C GLU A 753 41.00 -4.58 20.57
N THR A 754 39.70 -4.68 20.24
CA THR A 754 39.19 -4.33 18.91
C THR A 754 38.61 -2.92 18.84
N THR A 755 38.09 -2.41 19.96
CA THR A 755 37.45 -1.08 20.02
C THR A 755 38.37 0.02 20.55
N GLY A 756 39.43 -0.34 21.27
CA GLY A 756 40.31 0.57 22.00
C GLY A 756 39.65 1.25 23.22
N ILE A 757 38.45 0.83 23.60
CA ILE A 757 37.67 1.40 24.69
C ILE A 757 37.87 0.57 25.95
N SER A 758 38.52 1.14 26.97
CA SER A 758 38.74 0.51 28.27
C SER A 758 37.66 0.85 29.32
N SER A 759 36.95 1.97 29.13
CA SER A 759 35.95 2.45 30.09
C SER A 759 34.61 1.72 29.93
N LYS A 760 34.24 0.89 30.91
CA LYS A 760 32.96 0.16 30.94
C LYS A 760 31.73 1.08 30.83
N PRO A 761 31.63 2.20 31.58
CA PRO A 761 30.48 3.12 31.45
C PRO A 761 30.37 3.71 30.04
N TYR A 762 31.50 4.05 29.42
CA TYR A 762 31.53 4.59 28.06
C TYR A 762 31.08 3.54 27.04
N ALA A 763 31.51 2.29 27.21
CA ALA A 763 31.12 1.19 26.35
C ALA A 763 29.60 0.91 26.42
N VAL A 764 29.01 0.98 27.62
CA VAL A 764 27.54 0.87 27.79
C VAL A 764 26.81 2.00 27.06
N ILE A 765 27.28 3.24 27.19
CA ILE A 765 26.71 4.40 26.49
C ILE A 765 26.74 4.22 24.96
N LEU A 766 27.82 3.65 24.41
CA LEU A 766 27.92 3.38 22.98
C LEU A 766 27.06 2.19 22.54
N SER A 767 26.85 1.18 23.40
CA SER A 767 26.01 0.02 23.06
C SER A 767 24.53 0.38 22.81
N VAL A 768 24.05 1.49 23.35
CA VAL A 768 22.66 1.94 23.18
C VAL A 768 22.44 2.85 21.96
N LEU A 769 23.49 3.10 21.16
CA LEU A 769 23.41 3.86 19.91
C LEU A 769 22.41 3.21 18.92
N LEU A 770 22.44 1.88 18.82
CA LEU A 770 21.50 1.08 18.03
C LEU A 770 20.05 1.48 18.30
N SER A 771 19.65 1.42 19.57
CA SER A 771 18.26 1.66 19.97
C SER A 771 17.84 3.11 19.75
N ASN A 772 18.75 4.07 20.00
CA ASN A 772 18.50 5.48 19.74
C ASN A 772 18.27 5.75 18.24
N TYR A 773 19.05 5.10 17.37
CA TYR A 773 18.90 5.21 15.93
C TYR A 773 17.57 4.60 15.43
N CYS A 774 17.05 3.57 16.10
CA CYS A 774 15.82 2.91 15.67
C CYS A 774 14.53 3.63 16.09
N LEU A 775 14.59 4.44 17.14
CA LEU A 775 13.41 4.98 17.81
C LEU A 775 13.22 6.49 17.55
N TYR A 776 13.40 6.93 16.29
CA TYR A 776 12.99 8.25 15.80
C TYR A 776 12.19 8.15 14.50
N GLY A 777 11.62 9.26 14.01
CA GLY A 777 10.90 9.30 12.72
C GLY A 777 9.39 9.17 12.81
N TYR A 778 8.85 9.03 14.03
CA TYR A 778 7.40 9.03 14.31
C TYR A 778 6.72 10.37 13.99
N ASP A 779 7.46 11.47 13.87
CA ASP A 779 6.96 12.79 13.45
C ASP A 779 6.48 12.82 12.00
N THR A 780 6.76 11.77 11.21
CA THR A 780 6.24 11.64 9.84
C THR A 780 4.71 11.77 9.77
N ALA A 781 4.00 11.32 10.81
CA ALA A 781 2.55 11.53 10.93
C ALA A 781 2.16 13.02 10.89
N ALA A 782 2.98 13.87 11.50
CA ALA A 782 2.75 15.31 11.60
C ALA A 782 2.95 16.02 10.25
N HIS A 783 3.88 15.54 9.42
CA HIS A 783 4.13 16.06 8.06
C HIS A 783 2.99 15.76 7.08
N LEU A 784 2.13 14.80 7.40
CA LEU A 784 1.00 14.37 6.58
C LEU A 784 -0.35 14.91 7.09
N THR A 785 -0.34 15.85 8.03
CA THR A 785 -1.56 16.31 8.71
C THR A 785 -2.55 16.99 7.77
N GLU A 786 -2.12 17.77 6.76
CA GLU A 786 -3.07 18.35 5.77
C GLU A 786 -3.70 17.30 4.84
N GLU A 787 -3.04 16.16 4.64
CA GLU A 787 -3.55 15.03 3.85
C GLU A 787 -4.43 14.09 4.71
N THR A 788 -4.41 14.24 6.04
CA THR A 788 -5.01 13.32 7.02
C THR A 788 -6.39 13.78 7.50
N ARG A 789 -7.35 12.86 7.52
CA ARG A 789 -8.69 13.09 8.07
C ARG A 789 -8.66 13.15 9.61
N GLY A 790 -9.23 14.19 10.20
CA GLY A 790 -9.22 14.37 11.67
C GLY A 790 -7.81 14.41 12.26
N ALA A 791 -6.90 15.15 11.62
CA ALA A 791 -5.46 15.14 11.93
C ALA A 791 -5.11 15.51 13.39
N ASP A 792 -5.97 16.27 14.08
CA ASP A 792 -5.87 16.64 15.50
C ASP A 792 -5.97 15.44 16.46
N ARG A 793 -6.62 14.35 16.04
CA ARG A 793 -6.69 13.07 16.79
C ARG A 793 -5.85 11.98 16.13
N THR A 794 -5.92 11.91 14.81
CA THR A 794 -5.25 10.89 14.00
C THR A 794 -3.73 11.01 14.06
N GLY A 795 -3.19 12.23 14.03
CA GLY A 795 -1.74 12.48 14.10
C GLY A 795 -1.12 12.01 15.42
N PRO A 796 -1.60 12.48 16.59
CA PRO A 796 -1.14 12.02 17.90
C PRO A 796 -1.24 10.51 18.10
N ALA A 797 -2.36 9.91 17.69
CA ALA A 797 -2.54 8.47 17.79
C ALA A 797 -1.54 7.70 16.91
N ALA A 798 -1.23 8.19 15.70
CA ALA A 798 -0.26 7.57 14.81
C ALA A 798 1.17 7.62 15.38
N ILE A 799 1.57 8.75 15.99
CA ILE A 799 2.87 8.92 16.67
C ILE A 799 3.03 7.89 17.79
N LEU A 800 2.06 7.80 18.70
CA LEU A 800 2.16 6.94 19.88
C LEU A 800 2.06 5.45 19.52
N SER A 801 1.19 5.11 18.57
CA SER A 801 1.04 3.71 18.13
C SER A 801 2.26 3.21 17.36
N SER A 802 2.92 4.03 16.54
CA SER A 802 4.15 3.60 15.85
C SER A 802 5.29 3.34 16.84
N ILE A 803 5.47 4.20 17.84
CA ILE A 803 6.46 3.99 18.92
C ILE A 803 6.16 2.68 19.65
N GLY A 804 4.90 2.43 20.03
CA GLY A 804 4.52 1.22 20.75
C GLY A 804 4.79 -0.07 19.96
N ILE A 805 4.36 -0.13 18.70
CA ILE A 805 4.55 -1.33 17.86
C ILE A 805 6.05 -1.61 17.64
N ILE A 806 6.84 -0.59 17.32
CA ILE A 806 8.28 -0.77 17.05
C ILE A 806 9.04 -1.12 18.31
N SER A 807 8.66 -0.55 19.46
CA SER A 807 9.29 -0.89 20.74
C SER A 807 9.20 -2.38 21.03
N VAL A 808 8.06 -3.02 20.75
CA VAL A 808 7.86 -4.46 20.97
C VAL A 808 8.52 -5.29 19.87
N MET A 809 8.28 -4.95 18.59
CA MET A 809 8.81 -5.72 17.46
C MET A 809 10.34 -5.65 17.36
N GLY A 810 10.92 -4.47 17.55
CA GLY A 810 12.38 -4.30 17.53
C GLY A 810 13.05 -5.04 18.68
N TRP A 811 12.48 -5.00 19.89
CA TRP A 811 13.00 -5.79 21.02
C TRP A 811 12.98 -7.30 20.72
N ALA A 812 11.85 -7.79 20.21
CA ALA A 812 11.71 -9.20 19.81
C ALA A 812 12.68 -9.59 18.69
N TYR A 813 12.94 -8.70 17.73
CA TYR A 813 13.94 -8.93 16.67
C TYR A 813 15.36 -9.05 17.22
N TYR A 814 15.77 -8.15 18.10
CA TYR A 814 17.11 -8.24 18.70
C TYR A 814 17.24 -9.45 19.61
N LEU A 815 16.21 -9.81 20.37
CA LEU A 815 16.19 -11.08 21.10
C LEU A 815 16.35 -12.27 20.15
N ALA A 816 15.60 -12.31 19.04
CA ALA A 816 15.70 -13.40 18.07
C ALA A 816 17.12 -13.52 17.49
N LEU A 817 17.76 -12.41 17.13
CA LEU A 817 19.16 -12.41 16.70
C LEU A 817 20.10 -12.91 17.79
N THR A 818 19.99 -12.39 19.01
CA THR A 818 20.90 -12.71 20.12
C THR A 818 20.76 -14.16 20.58
N PHE A 819 19.53 -14.69 20.66
CA PHE A 819 19.29 -16.10 20.96
C PHE A 819 19.83 -17.03 19.86
N SER A 820 19.91 -16.57 18.62
CA SER A 820 20.34 -17.38 17.48
C SER A 820 21.86 -17.34 17.21
N ILE A 821 22.64 -16.64 18.05
CA ILE A 821 24.10 -16.62 17.95
C ILE A 821 24.64 -18.04 18.15
N GLN A 822 25.40 -18.56 17.19
CA GLN A 822 26.03 -19.88 17.31
C GLN A 822 27.39 -19.79 18.01
N ASP A 823 28.29 -18.95 17.49
CA ASP A 823 29.60 -18.67 18.09
C ASP A 823 29.84 -17.15 18.10
N PHE A 824 30.03 -16.58 19.29
CA PHE A 824 30.21 -15.15 19.49
C PHE A 824 31.52 -14.62 18.88
N ASN A 825 32.62 -15.36 18.99
CA ASN A 825 33.93 -14.90 18.51
C ASN A 825 34.01 -14.98 16.98
N TYR A 826 33.33 -15.96 16.40
CA TYR A 826 33.29 -16.18 14.97
C TYR A 826 32.50 -15.11 14.20
N LEU A 827 31.57 -14.39 14.86
CA LEU A 827 30.77 -13.31 14.24
C LEU A 827 31.60 -12.21 13.58
N TYR A 828 32.82 -12.03 14.07
CA TYR A 828 33.68 -10.89 13.75
C TYR A 828 34.93 -11.27 12.97
N ASP A 829 35.14 -12.57 12.73
CA ASP A 829 36.28 -13.07 11.97
C ASP A 829 36.18 -12.63 10.51
N VAL A 830 37.26 -12.06 9.98
CA VAL A 830 37.37 -11.64 8.58
C VAL A 830 37.35 -12.84 7.63
N ASN A 831 37.68 -14.03 8.14
CA ASN A 831 37.66 -15.29 7.40
C ASN A 831 36.32 -16.03 7.49
N ASN A 832 35.33 -15.50 8.22
CA ASN A 832 34.00 -16.09 8.26
C ASN A 832 33.26 -15.90 6.91
N GLU A 833 32.13 -16.56 6.74
CA GLU A 833 31.37 -16.62 5.49
C GLU A 833 30.87 -15.25 5.02
N THR A 834 30.67 -14.30 5.94
CA THR A 834 30.26 -12.92 5.65
C THR A 834 31.39 -11.90 5.74
N ALA A 835 32.65 -12.36 5.81
CA ALA A 835 33.87 -11.55 5.95
C ALA A 835 33.85 -10.55 7.13
N GLY A 836 33.09 -10.86 8.19
CA GLY A 836 32.89 -9.99 9.35
C GLY A 836 32.18 -8.67 9.04
N ALA A 837 31.58 -8.53 7.84
CA ALA A 837 31.10 -7.26 7.31
C ALA A 837 29.70 -6.87 7.80
N LEU A 838 28.85 -7.86 8.11
CA LEU A 838 27.52 -7.62 8.71
C LEU A 838 27.15 -8.77 9.66
N VAL A 839 27.30 -8.54 10.97
CA VAL A 839 27.08 -9.56 12.01
C VAL A 839 25.71 -10.24 11.94
N PRO A 840 24.57 -9.53 11.76
CA PRO A 840 23.28 -10.20 11.60
C PRO A 840 23.21 -11.13 10.40
N ALA A 841 23.93 -10.82 9.30
CA ALA A 841 24.00 -11.74 8.16
C ALA A 841 24.72 -13.03 8.52
N GLN A 842 25.79 -12.97 9.32
CA GLN A 842 26.48 -14.17 9.81
C GLN A 842 25.56 -15.01 10.69
N ILE A 843 24.86 -14.40 11.66
CA ILE A 843 23.93 -15.11 12.55
C ILE A 843 22.86 -15.85 11.75
N ILE A 844 22.26 -15.17 10.76
CA ILE A 844 21.24 -15.75 9.89
C ILE A 844 21.85 -16.86 9.02
N PHE A 845 23.05 -16.65 8.47
CA PHE A 845 23.75 -17.67 7.69
C PHE A 845 24.03 -18.92 8.52
N ASP A 846 24.61 -18.77 9.71
CA ASP A 846 24.95 -19.88 10.61
C ASP A 846 23.73 -20.70 11.01
N ALA A 847 22.59 -20.03 11.26
CA ALA A 847 21.35 -20.72 11.59
C ALA A 847 20.87 -21.62 10.44
N PHE A 848 20.78 -21.08 9.22
CA PHE A 848 20.27 -21.85 8.07
C PHE A 848 21.27 -22.89 7.56
N HIS A 849 22.55 -22.53 7.46
CA HIS A 849 23.60 -23.43 7.01
C HIS A 849 23.86 -24.54 8.03
N GLY A 850 23.82 -24.24 9.33
CA GLY A 850 23.97 -25.25 10.38
C GLY A 850 22.83 -26.28 10.40
N ARG A 851 21.60 -25.86 10.10
CA ARG A 851 20.42 -26.74 10.18
C ARG A 851 20.11 -27.51 8.90
N TYR A 852 20.31 -26.86 7.75
CA TYR A 852 19.89 -27.36 6.44
C TYR A 852 21.05 -27.50 5.45
N HIS A 853 22.28 -27.13 5.82
CA HIS A 853 23.45 -27.12 4.94
C HIS A 853 23.24 -26.31 3.65
N ASN A 854 22.37 -25.29 3.71
CA ASN A 854 22.03 -24.42 2.60
C ASN A 854 21.87 -22.96 3.07
N SER A 855 22.41 -22.01 2.30
CA SER A 855 22.35 -20.57 2.56
C SER A 855 21.09 -19.87 1.99
N THR A 856 20.26 -20.58 1.24
CA THR A 856 19.09 -20.01 0.54
C THR A 856 18.13 -19.30 1.51
N GLY A 857 17.83 -19.92 2.66
CA GLY A 857 16.95 -19.31 3.66
C GLY A 857 17.54 -18.04 4.28
N ALA A 858 18.87 -17.98 4.42
CA ALA A 858 19.56 -16.79 4.90
C ALA A 858 19.43 -15.63 3.90
N VAL A 859 19.54 -15.91 2.60
CA VAL A 859 19.32 -14.91 1.55
C VAL A 859 17.88 -14.39 1.58
N VAL A 860 16.88 -15.27 1.73
CA VAL A 860 15.47 -14.85 1.84
C VAL A 860 15.24 -13.91 3.02
N PHE A 861 15.83 -14.19 4.18
CA PHE A 861 15.68 -13.35 5.37
C PHE A 861 16.38 -12.00 5.20
N LEU A 862 17.56 -11.99 4.56
CA LEU A 862 18.23 -10.75 4.18
C LEU A 862 17.41 -9.94 3.17
N CYS A 863 16.68 -10.58 2.24
CA CYS A 863 15.76 -9.89 1.34
C CYS A 863 14.60 -9.23 2.09
N ILE A 864 14.07 -9.86 3.15
CA ILE A 864 13.05 -9.26 4.02
C ILE A 864 13.59 -7.99 4.69
N ILE A 865 14.78 -8.08 5.29
CA ILE A 865 15.47 -6.96 5.94
C ILE A 865 15.75 -5.85 4.91
N TRP A 866 16.24 -6.22 3.72
CA TRP A 866 16.51 -5.31 2.61
C TRP A 866 15.26 -4.55 2.16
N GLY A 867 14.13 -5.25 2.00
CA GLY A 867 12.85 -4.62 1.64
C GLY A 867 12.41 -3.59 2.68
N SER A 868 12.71 -3.82 3.97
CA SER A 868 12.44 -2.83 5.02
C SER A 868 13.25 -1.55 4.84
N PHE A 869 14.54 -1.63 4.49
CA PHE A 869 15.34 -0.44 4.18
C PHE A 869 14.81 0.29 2.95
N PHE A 870 14.41 -0.45 1.91
CA PHE A 870 13.85 0.12 0.70
C PHE A 870 12.59 0.94 0.98
N PHE A 871 11.61 0.36 1.70
CA PHE A 871 10.38 1.07 2.01
C PHE A 871 10.57 2.22 3.00
N CYS A 872 11.51 2.08 3.93
CA CYS A 872 11.84 3.15 4.86
C CYS A 872 12.47 4.35 4.14
N GLY A 873 13.48 4.12 3.29
CA GLY A 873 14.10 5.17 2.49
C GLY A 873 13.13 5.88 1.54
N LEU A 874 12.17 5.13 0.97
CA LEU A 874 11.07 5.71 0.20
C LEU A 874 10.24 6.70 1.03
N SER A 875 9.86 6.32 2.26
CA SER A 875 9.07 7.13 3.18
C SER A 875 9.83 8.37 3.67
N VAL A 876 11.10 8.19 4.07
CA VAL A 876 11.98 9.29 4.51
C VAL A 876 12.19 10.30 3.39
N THR A 877 12.38 9.85 2.14
CA THR A 877 12.50 10.75 0.99
C THR A 877 11.22 11.57 0.78
N ALA A 878 10.05 10.96 0.98
CA ALA A 878 8.77 11.65 0.90
C ALA A 878 8.64 12.71 2.00
N GLY A 879 9.11 12.42 3.22
CA GLY A 879 9.14 13.36 4.34
C GLY A 879 10.11 14.52 4.09
N ALA A 880 11.36 14.21 3.75
CA ALA A 880 12.42 15.19 3.49
C ALA A 880 12.03 16.21 2.42
N ALA A 881 11.43 15.75 1.31
CA ALA A 881 10.97 16.62 0.24
C ALA A 881 9.88 17.61 0.70
N ARG A 882 9.01 17.21 1.65
CA ARG A 882 7.98 18.09 2.22
C ARG A 882 8.58 19.15 3.13
N VAL A 883 9.59 18.80 3.92
CA VAL A 883 10.33 19.76 4.77
C VAL A 883 11.01 20.81 3.91
N VAL A 884 11.77 20.38 2.90
CA VAL A 884 12.46 21.27 1.94
C VAL A 884 11.46 22.15 1.19
N TYR A 885 10.33 21.58 0.76
CA TYR A 885 9.26 22.32 0.09
C TYR A 885 8.66 23.40 1.00
N ALA A 886 8.33 23.06 2.25
CA ALA A 886 7.74 24.00 3.21
C ALA A 886 8.70 25.16 3.52
N LEU A 887 9.98 24.86 3.75
CA LEU A 887 11.00 25.89 3.98
C LEU A 887 11.22 26.77 2.73
N SER A 888 11.14 26.20 1.53
CA SER A 888 11.25 26.95 0.27
C SER A 888 10.04 27.86 0.00
N ARG A 889 8.86 27.52 0.53
CA ARG A 889 7.68 28.39 0.46
C ARG A 889 7.89 29.69 1.23
N ASP A 890 8.56 29.60 2.38
CA ASP A 890 8.88 30.73 3.25
C ASP A 890 10.21 31.42 2.90
N ASN A 891 10.75 31.17 1.70
CA ASN A 891 12.04 31.66 1.20
C ASN A 891 13.26 31.28 2.07
N GLY A 892 13.15 30.22 2.89
CA GLY A 892 14.18 29.79 3.82
C GLY A 892 15.35 29.02 3.21
N ILE A 893 15.29 28.65 1.93
CA ILE A 893 16.37 27.92 1.20
C ILE A 893 16.92 28.79 0.05
N PRO A 894 18.23 28.76 -0.24
CA PRO A 894 18.77 29.40 -1.45
C PRO A 894 18.06 28.87 -2.71
N PHE A 895 17.74 29.76 -3.66
CA PHE A 895 16.96 29.41 -4.86
C PHE A 895 15.54 28.86 -4.59
N SER A 896 14.94 29.25 -3.46
CA SER A 896 13.54 28.94 -3.08
C SER A 896 12.50 28.95 -4.21
N PRO A 897 12.52 29.88 -5.19
CA PRO A 897 11.58 29.88 -6.31
C PRO A 897 11.59 28.61 -7.19
N ILE A 898 12.71 27.89 -7.22
CA ILE A 898 12.86 26.63 -7.97
C ILE A 898 12.24 25.48 -7.17
N TRP A 899 12.58 25.38 -5.89
CA TRP A 899 12.23 24.25 -5.02
C TRP A 899 10.75 24.27 -4.59
N ARG A 900 10.14 25.45 -4.49
CA ARG A 900 8.70 25.60 -4.15
C ARG A 900 7.73 25.23 -5.28
N ARG A 901 8.21 24.87 -6.47
CA ARG A 901 7.31 24.52 -7.59
C ARG A 901 6.72 23.13 -7.37
N ILE A 902 5.39 23.05 -7.40
CA ILE A 902 4.65 21.79 -7.36
C ILE A 902 4.31 21.35 -8.80
N HIS A 903 4.42 20.05 -9.08
CA HIS A 903 4.01 19.52 -10.38
C HIS A 903 2.49 19.73 -10.61
N PRO A 904 2.06 20.34 -11.73
CA PRO A 904 0.67 20.74 -11.95
C PRO A 904 -0.32 19.57 -11.93
N LYS A 905 0.06 18.44 -12.53
CA LYS A 905 -0.74 17.19 -12.61
C LYS A 905 -0.73 16.34 -11.33
N TYR A 906 0.46 16.06 -10.78
CA TYR A 906 0.63 15.09 -9.68
C TYR A 906 0.56 15.72 -8.28
N LYS A 907 0.66 17.04 -8.16
CA LYS A 907 0.64 17.79 -6.89
C LYS A 907 1.74 17.38 -5.90
N VAL A 908 2.91 16.98 -6.41
CA VAL A 908 4.10 16.60 -5.62
C VAL A 908 5.26 17.59 -5.88
N PRO A 909 6.09 17.93 -4.87
CA PRO A 909 7.23 18.84 -5.04
C PRO A 909 8.47 18.14 -5.63
N THR A 910 8.40 17.79 -6.92
CA THR A 910 9.46 17.02 -7.61
C THR A 910 10.85 17.66 -7.50
N ASN A 911 10.97 18.99 -7.62
CA ASN A 911 12.27 19.68 -7.54
C ASN A 911 12.93 19.52 -6.15
N ALA A 912 12.13 19.52 -5.08
CA ALA A 912 12.63 19.31 -3.72
C ALA A 912 13.11 17.87 -3.51
N VAL A 913 12.42 16.88 -4.10
CA VAL A 913 12.83 15.46 -4.07
C VAL A 913 14.22 15.29 -4.67
N TRP A 914 14.46 15.84 -5.86
CA TRP A 914 15.75 15.74 -6.54
C TRP A 914 16.86 16.50 -5.83
N LEU A 915 16.56 17.62 -5.17
CA LEU A 915 17.52 18.32 -4.31
C LEU A 915 17.97 17.43 -3.13
N CYS A 916 17.01 16.81 -2.43
CA CYS A 916 17.32 15.89 -1.33
C CYS A 916 18.18 14.71 -1.80
N ALA A 917 17.83 14.13 -2.96
CA ALA A 917 18.58 13.03 -3.56
C ALA A 917 20.01 13.44 -3.93
N ALA A 918 20.19 14.61 -4.54
CA ALA A 918 21.51 15.12 -4.91
C ALA A 918 22.42 15.34 -3.70
N ILE A 919 21.90 15.97 -2.63
CA ILE A 919 22.66 16.18 -1.40
C ILE A 919 23.00 14.85 -0.73
N SER A 920 22.07 13.90 -0.70
CA SER A 920 22.30 12.55 -0.18
C SER A 920 23.39 11.79 -0.96
N ILE A 921 23.43 11.94 -2.29
CA ILE A 921 24.50 11.37 -3.13
C ILE A 921 25.86 11.98 -2.79
N ILE A 922 25.93 13.31 -2.64
CA ILE A 922 27.16 14.02 -2.26
C ILE A 922 27.66 13.54 -0.88
N LEU A 923 26.74 13.38 0.08
CA LEU A 923 27.03 12.87 1.42
C LEU A 923 27.61 11.44 1.40
N GLY A 924 27.28 10.64 0.39
CA GLY A 924 27.79 9.28 0.20
C GLY A 924 29.15 9.19 -0.52
N LEU A 925 29.61 10.24 -1.21
CA LEU A 925 30.88 10.22 -1.96
C LEU A 925 32.12 9.82 -1.12
N PRO A 926 32.24 10.20 0.17
CA PRO A 926 33.37 9.78 0.98
C PRO A 926 33.55 8.25 1.08
N ILE A 927 32.52 7.43 0.77
CA ILE A 927 32.52 5.95 0.91
C ILE A 927 33.72 5.31 0.21
N LEU A 928 34.24 5.97 -0.83
CA LEU A 928 35.42 5.52 -1.56
C LEU A 928 36.70 5.49 -0.71
N LYS A 929 36.81 6.30 0.35
CA LYS A 929 38.08 6.52 1.08
C LYS A 929 38.02 6.30 2.60
N LEU A 930 36.87 6.48 3.27
CA LEU A 930 36.79 6.36 4.74
C LEU A 930 36.00 5.12 5.18
N ASP A 931 36.33 4.59 6.36
CA ASP A 931 35.75 3.35 6.87
C ASP A 931 34.56 3.60 7.82
N VAL A 932 34.46 4.80 8.41
CA VAL A 932 33.46 5.17 9.44
C VAL A 932 32.33 6.08 8.92
N ILE A 933 32.05 6.06 7.62
CA ILE A 933 31.07 6.97 7.02
C ILE A 933 29.65 6.65 7.44
N PHE A 934 29.30 5.37 7.55
CA PHE A 934 27.97 5.00 8.02
C PHE A 934 27.67 5.62 9.39
N THR A 935 28.60 5.49 10.34
CA THR A 935 28.49 6.11 11.66
C THR A 935 28.33 7.63 11.55
N ALA A 936 29.12 8.29 10.69
CA ALA A 936 29.02 9.73 10.51
C ALA A 936 27.66 10.16 9.93
N ILE A 937 27.15 9.47 8.89
CA ILE A 937 25.86 9.73 8.27
C ILE A 937 24.72 9.53 9.28
N VAL A 938 24.76 8.43 10.02
CA VAL A 938 23.78 8.09 11.06
C VAL A 938 23.79 9.13 12.19
N SER A 939 24.96 9.57 12.64
CA SER A 939 25.08 10.63 13.65
C SER A 939 24.50 11.95 13.17
N ILE A 940 24.81 12.37 11.94
CA ILE A 940 24.25 13.60 11.34
C ILE A 940 22.71 13.49 11.27
N SER A 941 22.20 12.32 10.85
CA SER A 941 20.76 12.09 10.74
C SER A 941 20.05 12.16 12.09
N THR A 942 20.58 11.44 13.07
CA THR A 942 19.99 11.38 14.41
C THR A 942 20.03 12.75 15.09
N ILE A 943 21.17 13.46 15.04
CA ILE A 943 21.32 14.79 15.64
C ILE A 943 20.39 15.80 14.97
N GLY A 944 20.32 15.78 13.63
CA GLY A 944 19.43 16.67 12.90
C GLY A 944 17.96 16.45 13.26
N TRP A 945 17.51 15.20 13.22
CA TRP A 945 16.10 14.90 13.40
C TRP A 945 15.66 15.03 14.85
N VAL A 946 16.35 14.34 15.77
CA VAL A 946 16.02 14.36 17.20
C VAL A 946 16.32 15.73 17.81
N GLY A 947 17.40 16.40 17.36
CA GLY A 947 17.67 17.79 17.72
C GLY A 947 16.58 18.75 17.25
N GLY A 948 15.96 18.50 16.08
CA GLY A 948 14.78 19.22 15.62
C GLY A 948 13.61 19.12 16.60
N TYR A 949 13.38 17.94 17.21
CA TYR A 949 12.33 17.75 18.22
C TYR A 949 12.58 18.55 19.49
N SER A 950 13.86 18.82 19.84
CA SER A 950 14.21 19.54 21.06
C SER A 950 13.64 20.95 21.10
N VAL A 951 13.55 21.63 19.94
CA VAL A 951 13.15 23.03 19.85
C VAL A 951 11.67 23.25 20.24
N PRO A 952 10.69 22.58 19.62
CA PRO A 952 9.29 22.73 20.03
C PRO A 952 9.02 22.14 21.42
N ILE A 953 9.73 21.08 21.84
CA ILE A 953 9.57 20.51 23.20
C ILE A 953 10.07 21.50 24.26
N PHE A 954 11.23 22.11 24.04
CA PHE A 954 11.76 23.16 24.93
C PHE A 954 10.86 24.39 24.94
N ALA A 955 10.37 24.82 23.77
CA ALA A 955 9.42 25.92 23.69
C ALA A 955 8.13 25.60 24.47
N ARG A 956 7.60 24.38 24.37
CA ARG A 956 6.43 23.92 25.15
C ARG A 956 6.70 23.88 26.66
N LEU A 957 7.92 23.52 27.07
CA LEU A 957 8.35 23.51 28.48
C LEU A 957 8.33 24.93 29.08
N VAL A 958 8.84 25.92 28.35
CA VAL A 958 8.98 27.31 28.80
C VAL A 958 7.67 28.11 28.65
N MET A 959 6.83 27.76 27.67
CA MET A 959 5.58 28.47 27.39
C MET A 959 4.61 28.47 28.59
N ALA A 960 4.07 29.66 28.92
CA ALA A 960 3.03 29.80 29.92
C ALA A 960 1.72 29.13 29.45
N GLU A 961 1.05 28.38 30.35
CA GLU A 961 -0.11 27.57 29.97
C GLU A 961 -1.26 28.40 29.41
N LYS A 962 -1.44 29.62 29.93
CA LYS A 962 -2.43 30.59 29.45
C LYS A 962 -2.32 30.93 27.95
N ASN A 963 -1.15 30.75 27.35
CA ASN A 963 -0.91 31.05 25.95
C ASN A 963 -1.07 29.83 25.05
N PHE A 964 -1.17 28.62 25.62
CA PHE A 964 -1.30 27.38 24.86
C PHE A 964 -2.78 27.05 24.66
N LYS A 965 -3.18 26.79 23.41
CA LYS A 965 -4.54 26.34 23.09
C LYS A 965 -4.53 24.82 22.96
N PRO A 966 -5.13 24.07 23.91
CA PRO A 966 -5.09 22.62 23.90
C PRO A 966 -5.85 22.04 22.70
N GLY A 967 -5.34 20.93 22.17
CA GLY A 967 -6.04 20.03 21.25
C GLY A 967 -6.74 18.88 21.99
N PRO A 968 -7.35 17.94 21.27
CA PRO A 968 -8.00 16.76 21.85
C PRO A 968 -7.12 15.93 22.80
N PHE A 969 -5.82 15.86 22.55
CA PHE A 969 -4.84 15.21 23.44
C PHE A 969 -4.02 16.28 24.17
N TYR A 970 -4.12 16.30 25.50
CA TYR A 970 -3.56 17.35 26.35
C TYR A 970 -3.02 16.81 27.67
N LEU A 971 -1.80 17.22 28.07
CA LEU A 971 -1.07 16.64 29.21
C LEU A 971 -1.34 17.35 30.54
N GLY A 972 -1.94 18.54 30.52
CA GLY A 972 -2.24 19.29 31.73
C GLY A 972 -0.99 19.55 32.57
N ARG A 973 -1.05 19.19 33.86
CA ARG A 973 0.04 19.40 34.82
C ARG A 973 1.27 18.53 34.54
N ALA A 974 1.11 17.40 33.87
CA ALA A 974 2.21 16.48 33.54
C ALA A 974 3.13 17.00 32.44
N ARG A 975 2.77 18.08 31.73
CA ARG A 975 3.56 18.63 30.62
C ARG A 975 5.00 18.98 30.99
N ARG A 976 5.23 19.59 32.16
CA ARG A 976 6.55 20.09 32.58
C ARG A 976 7.54 18.95 32.82
N PRO A 977 7.23 17.94 33.66
CA PRO A 977 8.14 16.82 33.85
C PRO A 977 8.35 16.04 32.56
N ILE A 978 7.30 15.83 31.75
CA ILE A 978 7.43 15.09 30.49
C ILE A 978 8.32 15.82 29.49
N CYS A 979 8.09 17.11 29.24
CA CYS A 979 8.93 17.90 28.33
C CYS A 979 10.36 18.07 28.84
N LEU A 980 10.58 18.15 30.15
CA LEU A 980 11.93 18.22 30.74
C LEU A 980 12.70 16.92 30.51
N VAL A 981 12.10 15.77 30.83
CA VAL A 981 12.72 14.44 30.60
C VAL A 981 12.99 14.23 29.12
N ALA A 982 12.01 14.55 28.26
CA ALA A 982 12.17 14.46 26.81
C ALA A 982 13.33 15.33 26.30
N PHE A 983 13.42 16.58 26.75
CA PHE A 983 14.49 17.49 26.34
C PHE A 983 15.87 17.01 26.79
N LEU A 984 16.01 16.59 28.06
CA LEU A 984 17.26 16.06 28.59
C LEU A 984 17.69 14.78 27.86
N TRP A 985 16.74 13.89 27.53
CA TRP A 985 16.99 12.70 26.75
C TRP A 985 17.50 13.02 25.34
N ILE A 986 16.88 13.99 24.67
CA ILE A 986 17.34 14.46 23.36
C ILE A 986 18.77 15.03 23.44
N CYS A 987 19.07 15.86 24.46
CA CYS A 987 20.42 16.37 24.67
C CYS A 987 21.43 15.24 24.86
N TYR A 988 21.08 14.23 25.66
CA TYR A 988 21.89 13.02 25.84
C TYR A 988 22.13 12.31 24.50
N THR A 989 21.09 12.00 23.73
CA THR A 989 21.21 11.33 22.43
C THR A 989 22.11 12.13 21.49
N CYS A 990 21.90 13.44 21.35
CA CYS A 990 22.73 14.30 20.51
C CYS A 990 24.21 14.29 20.94
N SER A 991 24.50 14.32 22.24
CA SER A 991 25.88 14.25 22.74
C SER A 991 26.54 12.91 22.45
N VAL A 992 25.83 11.79 22.62
CA VAL A 992 26.42 10.44 22.48
C VAL A 992 26.78 10.11 21.03
N PHE A 993 26.01 10.57 20.04
CA PHE A 993 26.34 10.38 18.62
C PHE A 993 27.55 11.21 18.12
N LEU A 994 28.03 12.17 18.92
CA LEU A 994 29.25 12.94 18.66
C LEU A 994 30.51 12.28 19.23
N LEU A 995 30.35 11.26 20.08
CA LEU A 995 31.46 10.61 20.77
C LEU A 995 32.28 9.71 19.81
N PRO A 996 33.59 9.54 20.04
CA PRO A 996 34.41 8.59 19.29
C PRO A 996 33.98 7.14 19.53
N THR A 997 33.75 6.39 18.44
CA THR A 997 33.32 4.98 18.51
C THR A 997 34.47 3.99 18.51
N LEU A 998 35.68 4.41 18.13
CA LEU A 998 36.87 3.56 18.02
C LEU A 998 38.13 4.32 18.47
N TYR A 999 39.04 3.61 19.13
CA TYR A 999 40.38 4.07 19.49
C TYR A 999 41.45 3.09 18.96
N PRO A 1000 42.65 3.57 18.58
CA PRO A 1000 43.09 4.97 18.57
C PRO A 1000 42.39 5.82 17.49
N ILE A 1001 42.26 7.12 17.76
CA ILE A 1001 41.65 8.08 16.83
C ILE A 1001 42.64 8.37 15.70
N GLN A 1002 42.33 7.89 14.50
CA GLN A 1002 43.10 8.07 13.27
C GLN A 1002 42.21 8.67 12.17
N TRP A 1003 42.81 9.14 11.08
CA TRP A 1003 42.08 9.68 9.92
C TRP A 1003 40.99 8.75 9.36
N LYS A 1004 41.18 7.43 9.45
CA LYS A 1004 40.18 6.45 8.98
C LYS A 1004 39.11 6.10 10.02
N THR A 1005 39.39 6.32 11.31
CA THR A 1005 38.55 5.90 12.45
C THR A 1005 37.88 7.06 13.18
N PHE A 1006 38.25 8.31 12.88
CA PHE A 1006 37.68 9.51 13.49
C PHE A 1006 36.20 9.66 13.13
N ASN A 1007 35.34 9.86 14.14
CA ASN A 1007 33.94 10.19 13.89
C ASN A 1007 33.84 11.60 13.30
N TYR A 1008 33.55 11.71 12.00
CA TYR A 1008 33.48 12.98 11.28
C TYR A 1008 32.19 13.78 11.54
N ALA A 1009 31.23 13.23 12.27
CA ALA A 1009 29.96 13.90 12.55
C ALA A 1009 30.12 15.26 13.26
N PRO A 1010 30.94 15.44 14.31
CA PRO A 1010 31.10 16.74 14.98
C PRO A 1010 31.62 17.82 14.05
N ILE A 1011 32.53 17.49 13.13
CA ILE A 1011 33.06 18.43 12.14
C ILE A 1011 31.96 18.80 11.14
N ALA A 1012 31.27 17.80 10.55
CA ALA A 1012 30.23 18.04 9.56
C ALA A 1012 29.05 18.85 10.14
N VAL A 1013 28.53 18.42 11.29
CA VAL A 1013 27.44 19.08 12.03
C VAL A 1013 27.87 20.48 12.47
N GLY A 1014 29.05 20.62 13.07
CA GLY A 1014 29.58 21.88 13.56
C GLY A 1014 29.78 22.91 12.46
N MET A 1015 30.40 22.52 11.33
CA MET A 1015 30.57 23.42 10.17
C MET A 1015 29.22 23.84 9.60
N PHE A 1016 28.29 22.89 9.40
CA PHE A 1016 26.98 23.19 8.83
C PHE A 1016 26.18 24.14 9.72
N PHE A 1017 26.08 23.86 11.02
CA PHE A 1017 25.38 24.75 11.95
C PHE A 1017 26.04 26.11 12.06
N THR A 1018 27.37 26.17 12.04
CA THR A 1018 28.08 27.45 12.03
C THR A 1018 27.70 28.27 10.79
N LEU A 1019 27.69 27.67 9.60
CA LEU A 1019 27.30 28.36 8.37
C LEU A 1019 25.85 28.88 8.41
N ILE A 1020 24.91 28.04 8.87
CA ILE A 1020 23.49 28.41 9.01
C ILE A 1020 23.29 29.52 10.06
N MET A 1021 24.06 29.50 11.14
CA MET A 1021 24.01 30.52 12.20
C MET A 1021 24.68 31.83 11.77
N LEU A 1022 25.78 31.77 11.00
CA LEU A 1022 26.38 32.95 10.39
C LEU A 1022 25.41 33.58 9.39
N TRP A 1023 24.74 32.78 8.56
CA TRP A 1023 23.72 33.28 7.64
C TRP A 1023 22.57 33.97 8.42
N TRP A 1024 22.13 33.38 9.53
CA TRP A 1024 21.17 34.02 10.42
C TRP A 1024 21.66 35.36 10.98
N ALA A 1025 22.88 35.41 11.50
CA ALA A 1025 23.46 36.59 12.13
C ALA A 1025 23.68 37.75 11.15
N PHE A 1026 24.13 37.47 9.93
CA PHE A 1026 24.45 38.51 8.96
C PHE A 1026 23.25 38.98 8.13
N ASP A 1027 22.35 38.07 7.76
CA ASP A 1027 21.29 38.36 6.79
C ASP A 1027 19.90 37.83 7.20
N ALA A 1028 19.75 36.54 7.48
CA ALA A 1028 18.42 35.92 7.57
C ALA A 1028 17.54 36.49 8.71
N ARG A 1029 18.13 36.98 9.82
CA ARG A 1029 17.37 37.65 10.89
C ARG A 1029 16.60 38.90 10.43
N LYS A 1030 17.00 39.52 9.31
CA LYS A 1030 16.39 40.74 8.79
C LYS A 1030 15.09 40.43 8.05
N TRP A 1031 15.09 39.39 7.22
CA TRP A 1031 13.99 39.07 6.30
C TRP A 1031 13.16 37.84 6.70
N PHE A 1032 13.72 36.86 7.40
CA PHE A 1032 12.98 35.66 7.81
C PHE A 1032 12.07 35.98 9.00
N LYS A 1033 10.76 35.90 8.80
CA LYS A 1033 9.74 36.18 9.83
C LYS A 1033 9.04 34.92 10.34
N GLY A 1034 9.56 33.74 10.00
CA GLY A 1034 8.91 32.47 10.29
C GLY A 1034 7.80 32.14 9.28
N PRO A 1035 6.97 31.13 9.57
CA PRO A 1035 5.96 30.64 8.65
C PRO A 1035 4.89 31.69 8.32
N VAL A 1036 4.68 31.95 7.03
CA VAL A 1036 3.75 32.98 6.54
C VAL A 1036 2.33 32.41 6.47
N ARG A 1037 1.33 33.19 6.93
CA ARG A 1037 -0.10 32.81 6.85
C ARG A 1037 -0.64 33.09 5.45
N ASN A 1038 -1.42 32.16 4.91
CA ASN A 1038 -2.00 32.25 3.56
C ASN A 1038 -3.45 32.77 3.54
N ILE A 1039 -4.03 33.05 4.71
CA ILE A 1039 -5.37 33.66 4.85
C ILE A 1039 -5.20 35.01 5.53
N ASP A 1040 -5.62 36.07 4.85
CA ASP A 1040 -5.87 37.36 5.49
C ASP A 1040 -7.05 37.19 6.44
N LEU A 1041 -6.79 37.16 7.74
CA LEU A 1041 -7.82 37.33 8.77
C LEU A 1041 -8.37 38.75 8.62
N ARG A 1042 -9.34 38.92 7.72
CA ARG A 1042 -10.02 40.19 7.51
C ARG A 1042 -10.86 40.50 8.76
N ASN A 1043 -10.27 41.30 9.64
CA ASN A 1043 -10.83 42.03 10.78
C ASN A 1043 -11.71 41.24 11.76
N GLY A 1044 -11.27 41.23 13.02
CA GLY A 1044 -12.02 40.65 14.13
C GLY A 1044 -13.48 41.11 14.17
N ARG A 1045 -14.38 40.13 14.08
CA ARG A 1045 -15.65 40.04 14.80
C ARG A 1045 -16.07 38.57 14.73
N ILE A 1046 -16.22 38.01 15.93
CA ILE A 1046 -16.69 36.64 16.22
C ILE A 1046 -18.12 36.49 15.72
#